data_AF-A0A9W9RUB5-F1
#
_entry.id   AF-A0A9W9RUB5-F1
#
_cell.length_a   1.000
_cell.length_b   1.000
_cell.length_c   1.000
_cell.angle_alpha   90.00
_cell.angle_beta   90.00
_cell.angle_gamma   90.00
#
_symmetry.space_group_name_H-M   'P 1'
#
loop_
_entity.id
_entity.type
_entity.pdbx_description
1 polymer ?
#
loop_
_entity_poly.entity_id
_entity_poly.type
_entity_poly.pdbx_seq_one_letter_code
_entity_poly.pdbx_strand_id
1 'polypeptide(L)'
;MKTPAYLLVTRLVHYTTQEFFQCNRSTWFPNANYDIGSICVAYLSCDIFKSGHCQTVEDFISRREHCPFGTYAAAFWGTHIRECEADGEQPQSEEAIITLLLDTPKVNSCMQFMLSIPQYSDDDDQYNSVHMESEGYKYSLSTAQIATGLHLAAYFELPDVAQKLISFGSSVDCVDAAERTPLSWAMEHNRLDSITLLLSHGADPNIKDSEGIAPLVFPIYQGCERAVQLLIEENSDLLSSFENGQLLLHVSARGGSEKVTRLLLEQGISAHSKDHEGHTPLFHAARCDHLNLVQLFLDWDLDANPQDIELDASISVAAEFGNEAIVQFLLDKGADPNNLYYGDRTPLMWASVEGQTSAIQVLLKWGVELETKNSKGQTALSFAAMGWSTEKAIQLLLENGADVNSEDNDGRSMFFHAASEDEHTNLIALFTSTKIRNIHQPDRYGRTPLHVAATRGHLQPILTLLNTDGVELEIKDYRGHTALHCAAACPRIQVVQLLLENGADINSEDNDGRSVFSHAASENRYTNLTALFTSTKIRNIHRPDRYGRTPLHIAATHGHLQSVLTLLKSDGVDCEAQDKFGRTVLSDATLRKRFDVVKILDTFSETSSQMTVDSVVQATSLEDVNVCCDVCTVYVLKGKAFSHCATCHGGDFDICEVCYHVGARCLDRSHLMELRHEKGLAP
;
A
#
# COMPACT_ATOMS: atom_id res chain seq x y z
N MET A 1 -10.37 14.24 20.78
CA MET A 1 -11.20 15.10 21.69
C MET A 1 -11.96 14.18 22.62
N LYS A 2 -12.10 14.57 23.90
CA LYS A 2 -12.60 13.72 25.00
C LYS A 2 -13.96 13.10 24.67
N THR A 3 -14.07 11.78 24.81
CA THR A 3 -15.36 11.08 24.90
C THR A 3 -16.22 11.80 25.95
N PRO A 4 -17.46 12.23 25.64
CA PRO A 4 -18.28 12.95 26.59
C PRO A 4 -18.46 12.10 27.86
N ALA A 5 -18.16 12.66 29.03
CA ALA A 5 -18.19 11.95 30.31
C ALA A 5 -19.54 11.26 30.59
N TYR A 6 -20.64 11.79 30.02
CA TYR A 6 -21.96 11.18 30.16
C TYR A 6 -22.06 9.81 29.47
N LEU A 7 -21.40 9.61 28.32
CA LEU A 7 -21.47 8.38 27.51
C LEU A 7 -20.75 7.22 28.22
N LEU A 8 -19.66 7.54 28.92
CA LEU A 8 -18.97 6.64 29.86
C LEU A 8 -19.86 6.30 31.06
N VAL A 9 -20.60 7.26 31.61
CA VAL A 9 -21.52 7.03 32.73
C VAL A 9 -22.72 6.18 32.29
N THR A 10 -23.31 6.40 31.11
CA THR A 10 -24.43 5.58 30.62
C THR A 10 -23.98 4.15 30.35
N ARG A 11 -22.80 3.97 29.75
CA ARG A 11 -22.19 2.64 29.55
C ARG A 11 -21.84 1.95 30.86
N LEU A 12 -21.26 2.67 31.82
CA LEU A 12 -20.91 2.13 33.13
C LEU A 12 -22.16 1.73 33.92
N VAL A 13 -23.19 2.58 33.94
CA VAL A 13 -24.48 2.27 34.57
C VAL A 13 -25.12 1.08 33.89
N HIS A 14 -25.09 0.99 32.56
CA HIS A 14 -25.61 -0.18 31.84
C HIS A 14 -24.84 -1.45 32.18
N TYR A 15 -23.51 -1.48 32.05
CA TYR A 15 -22.72 -2.68 32.34
C TYR A 15 -22.85 -3.11 33.79
N THR A 16 -22.79 -2.17 34.75
CA THR A 16 -22.96 -2.50 36.17
C THR A 16 -24.38 -2.97 36.49
N THR A 17 -25.40 -2.43 35.81
CA THR A 17 -26.79 -2.86 35.96
C THR A 17 -27.04 -4.20 35.29
N GLN A 18 -26.46 -4.45 34.12
CA GLN A 18 -26.57 -5.70 33.36
C GLN A 18 -25.80 -6.83 34.04
N GLU A 19 -24.58 -6.58 34.53
CA GLU A 19 -23.79 -7.53 35.32
C GLU A 19 -24.54 -7.85 36.63
N PHE A 20 -25.11 -6.83 37.30
CA PHE A 20 -26.01 -7.02 38.44
C PHE A 20 -27.25 -7.87 38.09
N PHE A 21 -27.86 -7.68 36.92
CA PHE A 21 -29.00 -8.47 36.45
C PHE A 21 -28.60 -9.92 36.08
N GLN A 22 -27.48 -10.10 35.40
CA GLN A 22 -26.94 -11.42 35.03
C GLN A 22 -26.61 -12.25 36.27
N CYS A 23 -26.08 -11.64 37.33
CA CYS A 23 -25.81 -12.31 38.60
C CYS A 23 -27.07 -12.64 39.43
N ASN A 24 -28.20 -11.94 39.23
CA ASN A 24 -29.40 -12.05 40.08
C ASN A 24 -30.68 -12.51 39.32
N ARG A 25 -30.47 -13.12 38.14
CA ARG A 25 -31.37 -13.37 37.00
C ARG A 25 -32.85 -13.79 37.17
N SER A 26 -33.45 -13.87 38.36
CA SER A 26 -34.83 -14.43 38.47
C SER A 26 -35.72 -13.97 39.63
N THR A 27 -35.26 -13.14 40.59
CA THR A 27 -36.08 -12.89 41.80
C THR A 27 -36.72 -11.51 41.93
N TRP A 28 -36.18 -10.45 41.30
CA TRP A 28 -36.62 -9.06 41.60
C TRP A 28 -37.24 -8.28 40.43
N PHE A 29 -36.82 -8.53 39.18
CA PHE A 29 -37.34 -7.79 38.01
C PHE A 29 -37.51 -8.73 36.80
N PRO A 30 -38.56 -9.58 36.81
CA PRO A 30 -38.78 -10.54 35.74
C PRO A 30 -38.91 -9.90 34.35
N ASN A 31 -39.41 -8.66 34.28
CA ASN A 31 -39.72 -7.98 33.02
C ASN A 31 -38.65 -6.94 32.60
N ALA A 32 -37.45 -6.99 33.18
CA ALA A 32 -36.44 -5.94 32.98
C ALA A 32 -36.03 -5.76 31.50
N ASN A 33 -35.83 -6.85 30.77
CA ASN A 33 -35.52 -6.80 29.34
C ASN A 33 -36.68 -6.16 28.55
N TYR A 34 -37.91 -6.50 28.91
CA TYR A 34 -39.10 -5.95 28.25
C TYR A 34 -39.23 -4.46 28.50
N ASP A 35 -39.05 -4.02 29.75
CA ASP A 35 -39.13 -2.62 30.13
C ASP A 35 -38.04 -1.79 29.43
N ILE A 36 -36.80 -2.31 29.39
CA ILE A 36 -35.68 -1.63 28.72
C ILE A 36 -35.92 -1.57 27.21
N GLY A 37 -36.30 -2.69 26.58
CA GLY A 37 -36.62 -2.74 25.15
C GLY A 37 -37.74 -1.77 24.78
N SER A 38 -38.82 -1.76 25.56
CA SER A 38 -39.97 -0.85 25.37
C SER A 38 -39.57 0.62 25.53
N ILE A 39 -38.74 0.95 26.52
CA ILE A 39 -38.20 2.32 26.69
C ILE A 39 -37.35 2.71 25.47
N CYS A 40 -36.51 1.81 24.96
CA CYS A 40 -35.69 2.09 23.79
C CYS A 40 -36.56 2.33 22.54
N VAL A 41 -37.56 1.49 22.29
CA VAL A 41 -38.50 1.63 21.16
C VAL A 41 -39.29 2.94 21.28
N ALA A 42 -39.80 3.27 22.47
CA ALA A 42 -40.50 4.52 22.72
C ALA A 42 -39.59 5.74 22.49
N TYR A 43 -38.34 5.66 22.94
CA TYR A 43 -37.34 6.71 22.74
C TYR A 43 -37.04 6.94 21.26
N LEU A 44 -36.78 5.87 20.50
CA LEU A 44 -36.54 5.92 19.05
C LEU A 44 -37.78 6.35 18.26
N SER A 45 -38.97 6.26 18.86
CA SER A 45 -40.24 6.69 18.27
C SER A 45 -40.52 8.19 18.41
N CYS A 46 -39.70 8.94 19.16
CA CYS A 46 -39.87 10.38 19.36
C CYS A 46 -39.74 11.20 18.06
N ASP A 47 -40.39 12.37 18.04
CA ASP A 47 -40.45 13.24 16.84
C ASP A 47 -39.09 13.70 16.34
N ILE A 48 -38.07 13.77 17.20
CA ILE A 48 -36.70 14.13 16.81
C ILE A 48 -36.13 13.17 15.76
N PHE A 49 -36.55 11.90 15.74
CA PHE A 49 -36.13 10.88 14.77
C PHE A 49 -36.94 10.90 13.47
N LYS A 50 -38.07 11.60 13.40
CA LYS A 50 -38.87 11.75 12.14
C LYS A 50 -38.14 12.52 11.05
N SER A 51 -37.12 13.28 11.43
CA SER A 51 -36.30 14.05 10.50
C SER A 51 -35.39 13.18 9.62
N GLY A 52 -35.31 11.86 9.87
CA GLY A 52 -34.56 10.96 9.01
C GLY A 52 -33.05 11.09 9.16
N HIS A 53 -32.33 10.50 8.21
CA HIS A 53 -30.88 10.56 8.14
C HIS A 53 -30.33 12.01 8.11
N CYS A 54 -29.41 12.35 9.03
CA CYS A 54 -28.68 13.61 9.03
C CYS A 54 -27.73 13.67 7.83
N GLN A 55 -27.85 14.70 7.00
CA GLN A 55 -27.03 14.87 5.79
C GLN A 55 -25.62 15.42 6.06
N THR A 56 -25.38 16.01 7.23
CA THR A 56 -24.11 16.65 7.60
C THR A 56 -23.59 16.15 8.94
N VAL A 57 -22.26 16.20 9.13
CA VAL A 57 -21.61 15.79 10.38
C VAL A 57 -22.14 16.63 11.54
N GLU A 58 -22.29 17.92 11.29
CA GLU A 58 -22.71 18.92 12.25
C GLU A 58 -24.14 18.65 12.73
N ASP A 59 -25.06 18.32 11.81
CA ASP A 59 -26.44 17.96 12.16
C ASP A 59 -26.49 16.69 13.00
N PHE A 60 -25.67 15.69 12.67
CA PHE A 60 -25.64 14.44 13.42
C PHE A 60 -25.03 14.62 14.81
N ILE A 61 -23.92 15.35 14.94
CA ILE A 61 -23.33 15.70 16.24
C ILE A 61 -24.35 16.45 17.09
N SER A 62 -24.99 17.47 16.54
CA SER A 62 -26.04 18.24 17.21
C SER A 62 -27.17 17.33 17.69
N ARG A 63 -27.65 16.41 16.84
CA ARG A 63 -28.70 15.46 17.24
C ARG A 63 -28.25 14.51 18.34
N ARG A 64 -27.01 14.01 18.32
CA ARG A 64 -26.46 13.16 19.38
C ARG A 64 -26.37 13.87 20.73
N GLU A 65 -26.03 15.15 20.74
CA GLU A 65 -26.03 15.96 21.96
C GLU A 65 -27.44 16.10 22.56
N HIS A 66 -28.46 16.21 21.71
CA HIS A 66 -29.87 16.27 22.14
C HIS A 66 -30.47 14.89 22.44
N CYS A 67 -29.86 13.81 21.92
CA CYS A 67 -30.30 12.43 22.09
C CYS A 67 -29.23 11.55 22.76
N PRO A 68 -28.88 11.79 24.04
CA PRO A 68 -27.77 11.09 24.70
C PRO A 68 -28.00 9.57 24.87
N PHE A 69 -29.26 9.12 24.85
CA PHE A 69 -29.63 7.70 24.92
C PHE A 69 -29.79 7.06 23.54
N GLY A 70 -29.73 7.83 22.45
CA GLY A 70 -30.04 7.34 21.09
C GLY A 70 -29.11 6.25 20.60
N THR A 71 -27.81 6.35 20.89
CA THR A 71 -26.82 5.34 20.46
C THR A 71 -27.08 4.00 21.15
N TYR A 72 -27.37 4.02 22.44
CA TYR A 72 -27.71 2.80 23.19
C TYR A 72 -29.04 2.23 22.70
N ALA A 73 -30.08 3.06 22.65
CA ALA A 73 -31.41 2.63 22.25
C ALA A 73 -31.37 1.97 20.87
N ALA A 74 -30.70 2.60 19.89
CA ALA A 74 -30.59 2.08 18.52
C ALA A 74 -29.84 0.74 18.43
N ALA A 75 -28.78 0.56 19.22
CA ALA A 75 -27.92 -0.62 19.14
C ALA A 75 -28.47 -1.83 19.91
N PHE A 76 -29.33 -1.64 20.92
CA PHE A 76 -29.68 -2.70 21.86
C PHE A 76 -31.19 -2.97 22.01
N TRP A 77 -32.07 -2.14 21.44
CA TRP A 77 -33.52 -2.34 21.60
C TRP A 77 -33.96 -3.75 21.18
N GLY A 78 -33.52 -4.22 20.00
CA GLY A 78 -33.95 -5.50 19.46
C GLY A 78 -33.38 -6.69 20.24
N THR A 79 -32.15 -6.57 20.75
CA THR A 79 -31.56 -7.58 21.64
C THR A 79 -32.39 -7.80 22.90
N HIS A 80 -32.84 -6.71 23.54
CA HIS A 80 -33.70 -6.79 24.71
C HIS A 80 -35.06 -7.42 24.40
N ILE A 81 -35.67 -7.09 23.26
CA ILE A 81 -36.95 -7.68 22.85
C ILE A 81 -36.79 -9.20 22.61
N ARG A 82 -35.73 -9.62 21.90
CA ARG A 82 -35.44 -11.04 21.66
C ARG A 82 -35.28 -11.84 22.95
N GLU A 83 -34.60 -11.29 23.95
CA GLU A 83 -34.45 -11.97 25.24
C GLU A 83 -35.78 -12.16 25.99
N CYS A 84 -36.81 -11.34 25.73
CA CYS A 84 -38.13 -11.50 26.34
C CYS A 84 -38.94 -12.63 25.72
N GLU A 85 -38.86 -12.81 24.40
CA GLU A 85 -39.58 -13.86 23.68
C GLU A 85 -39.13 -15.25 24.15
N ALA A 86 -37.85 -15.41 24.52
CA ALA A 86 -37.30 -16.64 25.08
C ALA A 86 -37.89 -17.02 26.45
N ASP A 87 -38.36 -16.05 27.23
CA ASP A 87 -38.95 -16.25 28.56
C ASP A 87 -40.48 -16.53 28.51
N GLY A 88 -41.07 -16.56 27.31
CA GLY A 88 -42.48 -16.93 27.09
C GLY A 88 -43.50 -15.82 27.40
N GLU A 89 -43.06 -14.58 27.59
CA GLU A 89 -43.93 -13.43 27.80
C GLU A 89 -44.29 -12.78 26.45
N GLN A 90 -45.57 -12.85 26.04
CA GLN A 90 -46.02 -12.20 24.80
C GLN A 90 -46.02 -10.66 24.96
N PRO A 91 -45.32 -9.91 24.09
CA PRO A 91 -45.17 -8.48 24.27
C PRO A 91 -46.41 -7.69 23.81
N GLN A 92 -47.01 -6.93 24.74
CA GLN A 92 -48.01 -5.89 24.43
C GLN A 92 -47.40 -4.66 23.69
N SER A 93 -46.10 -4.69 23.36
CA SER A 93 -45.34 -3.63 22.67
C SER A 93 -45.08 -3.89 21.18
N GLU A 94 -45.58 -5.01 20.65
CA GLU A 94 -45.34 -5.40 19.26
C GLU A 94 -45.86 -4.38 18.24
N GLU A 95 -47.02 -3.75 18.51
CA GLU A 95 -47.56 -2.68 17.67
C GLU A 95 -46.63 -1.45 17.61
N ALA A 96 -45.98 -1.11 18.72
CA ALA A 96 -45.05 0.02 18.77
C ALA A 96 -43.76 -0.27 17.98
N ILE A 97 -43.25 -1.51 18.06
CA ILE A 97 -42.09 -1.97 17.29
C ILE A 97 -42.42 -1.93 15.79
N ILE A 98 -43.55 -2.52 15.39
CA ILE A 98 -43.98 -2.50 13.98
C ILE A 98 -44.18 -1.06 13.50
N THR A 99 -44.80 -0.19 14.30
CA THR A 99 -44.99 1.22 13.95
C THR A 99 -43.65 1.94 13.74
N LEU A 100 -42.65 1.68 14.59
CA LEU A 100 -41.31 2.22 14.43
C LEU A 100 -40.64 1.71 13.15
N LEU A 101 -40.73 0.41 12.89
CA LEU A 101 -40.06 -0.24 11.75
C LEU A 101 -40.73 0.05 10.39
N LEU A 102 -42.01 0.44 10.37
CA LEU A 102 -42.69 0.94 9.18
C LEU A 102 -42.42 2.43 8.90
N ASP A 103 -41.83 3.17 9.85
CA ASP A 103 -41.51 4.60 9.72
C ASP A 103 -40.07 4.76 9.18
N THR A 104 -39.93 4.78 7.85
CA THR A 104 -38.62 4.84 7.15
C THR A 104 -37.68 5.94 7.67
N PRO A 105 -38.12 7.20 7.89
CA PRO A 105 -37.26 8.21 8.52
C PRO A 105 -36.72 7.79 9.89
N LYS A 106 -37.53 7.18 10.76
CA LYS A 106 -37.07 6.74 12.08
C LYS A 106 -36.11 5.56 11.99
N VAL A 107 -36.37 4.60 11.11
CA VAL A 107 -35.44 3.49 10.83
C VAL A 107 -34.08 4.02 10.39
N ASN A 108 -34.06 4.94 9.42
CA ASN A 108 -32.81 5.54 8.93
C ASN A 108 -32.06 6.32 10.02
N SER A 109 -32.80 6.99 10.91
CA SER A 109 -32.19 7.65 12.06
C SER A 109 -31.61 6.64 13.06
N CYS A 110 -32.36 5.58 13.37
CA CYS A 110 -31.89 4.48 14.21
C CYS A 110 -30.60 3.87 13.66
N MET A 111 -30.56 3.60 12.35
CA MET A 111 -29.37 3.11 11.64
C MET A 111 -28.15 4.02 11.80
N GLN A 112 -28.33 5.33 11.60
CA GLN A 112 -27.24 6.29 11.77
C GLN A 112 -26.70 6.33 13.20
N PHE A 113 -27.57 6.13 14.22
CA PHE A 113 -27.13 5.98 15.61
C PHE A 113 -26.39 4.65 15.86
N MET A 114 -26.90 3.53 15.34
CA MET A 114 -26.33 2.20 15.51
C MET A 114 -24.91 2.10 14.91
N LEU A 115 -24.72 2.61 13.69
CA LEU A 115 -23.44 2.59 12.96
C LEU A 115 -22.43 3.64 13.44
N SER A 116 -22.83 4.53 14.36
CA SER A 116 -21.93 5.56 14.94
C SER A 116 -21.04 5.06 16.08
N ILE A 117 -21.11 3.78 16.42
CA ILE A 117 -20.27 3.12 17.41
C ILE A 117 -19.02 2.60 16.69
N PRO A 118 -17.78 2.95 17.11
CA PRO A 118 -16.59 2.32 16.59
C PRO A 118 -16.66 0.82 16.87
N GLN A 119 -16.74 0.01 15.82
CA GLN A 119 -16.52 -1.43 15.95
C GLN A 119 -15.03 -1.62 16.21
N TYR A 120 -14.67 -2.10 17.40
CA TYR A 120 -13.37 -2.73 17.60
C TYR A 120 -13.51 -4.12 16.99
N SER A 121 -13.01 -4.32 15.78
CA SER A 121 -12.78 -5.65 15.24
C SER A 121 -11.53 -6.22 15.90
N ASP A 122 -11.65 -7.37 16.54
CA ASP A 122 -10.53 -8.16 17.09
C ASP A 122 -9.77 -8.94 15.99
N ASP A 123 -9.95 -8.59 14.71
CA ASP A 123 -9.24 -9.21 13.59
C ASP A 123 -7.88 -8.52 13.37
N ASP A 124 -6.84 -9.22 13.82
CA ASP A 124 -5.41 -8.97 13.63
C ASP A 124 -4.98 -9.12 12.15
N ASP A 125 -5.75 -8.61 11.18
CA ASP A 125 -5.30 -8.51 9.78
C ASP A 125 -4.53 -7.22 9.58
N GLN A 126 -3.24 -7.35 9.80
CA GLN A 126 -2.20 -6.32 9.77
C GLN A 126 -1.90 -5.87 8.32
N TYR A 127 -2.86 -5.30 7.58
CA TYR A 127 -2.59 -4.62 6.30
C TYR A 127 -3.64 -3.54 5.97
N ASN A 128 -3.74 -2.50 6.80
CA ASN A 128 -4.06 -1.09 6.43
C ASN A 128 -4.40 -0.24 7.67
N SER A 129 -3.48 -0.12 8.63
CA SER A 129 -3.68 0.73 9.82
C SER A 129 -2.68 1.89 9.86
N VAL A 130 -2.87 2.88 9.00
CA VAL A 130 -2.35 4.23 9.23
C VAL A 130 -3.48 5.20 8.93
N HIS A 131 -4.02 5.85 9.98
CA HIS A 131 -5.05 6.92 9.99
C HIS A 131 -6.39 6.65 10.71
N MET A 132 -6.43 5.83 11.77
CA MET A 132 -7.65 5.61 12.56
C MET A 132 -7.73 6.42 13.86
N GLU A 133 -7.87 7.75 13.81
CA GLU A 133 -8.47 8.51 14.94
C GLU A 133 -9.26 9.75 14.50
N SER A 134 -8.98 10.33 13.32
CA SER A 134 -9.73 11.47 12.77
C SER A 134 -10.77 11.08 11.69
N GLU A 135 -10.74 9.85 11.19
CA GLU A 135 -11.61 9.37 10.11
C GLU A 135 -12.91 8.69 10.58
N GLY A 136 -12.99 8.23 11.84
CA GLY A 136 -14.15 7.47 12.34
C GLY A 136 -15.49 8.24 12.33
N TYR A 137 -15.45 9.57 12.37
CA TYR A 137 -16.66 10.41 12.23
C TYR A 137 -17.01 10.68 10.76
N LYS A 138 -16.01 10.70 9.88
CA LYS A 138 -16.17 10.97 8.45
C LYS A 138 -16.79 9.76 7.73
N TYR A 139 -16.44 8.54 8.17
CA TYR A 139 -17.05 7.30 7.72
C TYR A 139 -18.56 7.25 8.03
N SER A 140 -19.01 7.73 9.21
CA SER A 140 -20.42 7.54 9.66
C SER A 140 -21.50 8.31 8.89
N LEU A 141 -21.14 9.26 8.01
CA LEU A 141 -22.12 10.02 7.21
C LEU A 141 -22.21 9.56 5.76
N SER A 142 -21.10 9.05 5.20
CA SER A 142 -21.14 8.46 3.86
C SER A 142 -21.65 7.01 3.87
N THR A 143 -21.70 6.35 5.03
CA THR A 143 -22.06 4.92 5.13
C THR A 143 -23.27 4.57 6.01
N ALA A 144 -24.06 5.52 6.53
CA ALA A 144 -25.30 5.10 7.19
C ALA A 144 -26.31 4.65 6.12
N GLN A 145 -26.25 3.36 5.80
CA GLN A 145 -27.10 2.67 4.84
C GLN A 145 -28.55 2.98 5.20
N ILE A 146 -29.27 3.58 4.24
CA ILE A 146 -30.73 3.63 4.29
C ILE A 146 -31.17 2.17 4.24
N ALA A 147 -31.72 1.66 5.34
CA ALA A 147 -32.17 0.28 5.47
C ALA A 147 -33.66 0.27 5.82
N THR A 148 -34.34 -0.82 5.54
CA THR A 148 -35.76 -0.98 5.88
C THR A 148 -35.91 -1.55 7.29
N GLY A 149 -37.10 -1.42 7.89
CA GLY A 149 -37.39 -2.08 9.16
C GLY A 149 -37.19 -3.59 9.13
N LEU A 150 -37.32 -4.22 7.95
CA LEU A 150 -37.09 -5.65 7.76
C LEU A 150 -35.60 -6.01 7.93
N HIS A 151 -34.66 -5.14 7.54
CA HIS A 151 -33.23 -5.35 7.81
C HIS A 151 -32.93 -5.36 9.32
N LEU A 152 -33.52 -4.43 10.08
CA LEU A 152 -33.36 -4.40 11.53
C LEU A 152 -33.98 -5.61 12.21
N ALA A 153 -35.18 -6.04 11.78
CA ALA A 153 -35.81 -7.24 12.31
C ALA A 153 -34.96 -8.50 12.05
N ALA A 154 -34.38 -8.60 10.85
CA ALA A 154 -33.45 -9.66 10.47
C ALA A 154 -32.15 -9.62 11.31
N TYR A 155 -31.57 -8.43 11.50
CA TYR A 155 -30.34 -8.23 12.30
C TYR A 155 -30.49 -8.63 13.77
N PHE A 156 -31.61 -8.24 14.39
CA PHE A 156 -31.87 -8.49 15.80
C PHE A 156 -32.46 -9.88 16.07
N GLU A 157 -32.72 -10.67 15.03
CA GLU A 157 -33.35 -11.99 15.11
C GLU A 157 -34.74 -11.96 15.74
N LEU A 158 -35.63 -11.21 15.10
CA LEU A 158 -37.03 -11.04 15.49
C LEU A 158 -37.95 -11.60 14.39
N PRO A 159 -38.08 -12.93 14.25
CA PRO A 159 -38.81 -13.55 13.15
C PRO A 159 -40.31 -13.19 13.16
N ASP A 160 -40.95 -13.09 14.33
CA ASP A 160 -42.37 -12.71 14.41
C ASP A 160 -42.62 -11.28 13.91
N VAL A 161 -41.71 -10.35 14.25
CA VAL A 161 -41.74 -8.96 13.78
C VAL A 161 -41.50 -8.92 12.27
N ALA A 162 -40.49 -9.64 11.77
CA ALA A 162 -40.20 -9.74 10.33
C ALA A 162 -41.39 -10.32 9.55
N GLN A 163 -42.04 -11.38 10.06
CA GLN A 163 -43.22 -11.99 9.48
C GLN A 163 -44.37 -10.98 9.32
N LYS A 164 -44.59 -10.15 10.33
CA LYS A 164 -45.61 -9.09 10.27
C LYS A 164 -45.24 -7.98 9.27
N LEU A 165 -43.99 -7.54 9.23
CA LEU A 165 -43.54 -6.56 8.25
C LEU A 165 -43.75 -7.04 6.81
N ILE A 166 -43.46 -8.32 6.54
CA ILE A 166 -43.74 -8.97 5.25
C ILE A 166 -45.25 -8.99 4.98
N SER A 167 -46.08 -9.33 5.98
CA SER A 167 -47.55 -9.33 5.84
C SER A 167 -48.14 -7.94 5.55
N PHE A 168 -47.47 -6.87 5.99
CA PHE A 168 -47.82 -5.48 5.67
C PHE A 168 -47.28 -5.00 4.32
N GLY A 169 -46.68 -5.89 3.53
CA GLY A 169 -46.23 -5.62 2.16
C GLY A 169 -44.77 -5.19 2.04
N SER A 170 -43.94 -5.40 3.07
CA SER A 170 -42.49 -5.22 2.94
C SER A 170 -41.95 -6.26 1.96
N SER A 171 -41.23 -5.82 0.92
CA SER A 171 -40.55 -6.74 0.00
C SER A 171 -39.48 -7.53 0.74
N VAL A 172 -39.51 -8.85 0.62
CA VAL A 172 -38.55 -9.76 1.25
C VAL A 172 -37.13 -9.45 0.77
N ASP A 173 -36.98 -9.19 -0.53
CA ASP A 173 -35.73 -8.77 -1.18
C ASP A 173 -35.62 -7.24 -1.31
N CYS A 174 -36.14 -6.49 -0.34
CA CYS A 174 -35.80 -5.06 -0.27
C CYS A 174 -34.29 -4.90 -0.08
N VAL A 175 -33.73 -3.80 -0.58
CA VAL A 175 -32.29 -3.54 -0.47
C VAL A 175 -32.00 -2.30 0.35
N ASP A 176 -30.88 -2.32 1.07
CA ASP A 176 -30.31 -1.14 1.70
C ASP A 176 -29.53 -0.27 0.68
N ALA A 177 -28.89 0.80 1.15
CA ALA A 177 -28.12 1.69 0.27
C ALA A 177 -26.86 1.06 -0.35
N ALA A 178 -26.39 -0.07 0.18
CA ALA A 178 -25.31 -0.87 -0.38
C ALA A 178 -25.84 -2.07 -1.18
N GLU A 179 -27.11 -2.05 -1.57
CA GLU A 179 -27.77 -3.14 -2.31
C GLU A 179 -27.88 -4.46 -1.53
N ARG A 180 -27.66 -4.46 -0.21
CA ARG A 180 -27.76 -5.66 0.64
C ARG A 180 -29.22 -5.94 1.00
N THR A 181 -29.60 -7.21 1.07
CA THR A 181 -30.95 -7.64 1.46
C THR A 181 -31.06 -7.91 2.97
N PRO A 182 -32.29 -8.01 3.54
CA PRO A 182 -32.47 -8.50 4.91
C PRO A 182 -31.85 -9.88 5.13
N LEU A 183 -31.89 -10.73 4.10
CA LEU A 183 -31.24 -12.05 4.14
C LEU A 183 -29.72 -11.92 4.27
N SER A 184 -29.09 -10.98 3.55
CA SER A 184 -27.67 -10.66 3.71
C SER A 184 -27.33 -10.32 5.16
N TRP A 185 -28.14 -9.48 5.81
CA TRP A 185 -27.89 -9.07 7.20
C TRP A 185 -28.10 -10.22 8.18
N ALA A 186 -29.13 -11.04 7.98
CA ALA A 186 -29.37 -12.23 8.79
C ALA A 186 -28.21 -13.22 8.67
N MET A 187 -27.69 -13.43 7.45
CA MET A 187 -26.58 -14.33 7.15
C MET A 187 -25.24 -13.84 7.72
N GLU A 188 -24.92 -12.56 7.54
CA GLU A 188 -23.70 -11.93 8.09
C GLU A 188 -23.63 -12.03 9.62
N HIS A 189 -24.78 -12.04 10.30
CA HIS A 189 -24.88 -12.09 11.77
C HIS A 189 -25.33 -13.44 12.31
N ASN A 190 -25.38 -14.48 11.46
CA ASN A 190 -25.78 -15.84 11.80
C ASN A 190 -27.13 -15.94 12.56
N ARG A 191 -28.16 -15.28 12.02
CA ARG A 191 -29.52 -15.25 12.57
C ARG A 191 -30.39 -16.36 11.97
N LEU A 192 -30.24 -17.59 12.47
CA LEU A 192 -30.84 -18.80 11.92
C LEU A 192 -32.36 -18.75 11.76
N ASP A 193 -33.10 -18.19 12.72
CA ASP A 193 -34.56 -18.12 12.66
C ASP A 193 -35.01 -17.08 11.63
N SER A 194 -34.28 -15.97 11.52
CA SER A 194 -34.52 -14.97 10.48
C SER A 194 -34.15 -15.47 9.10
N ILE A 195 -33.04 -16.21 8.96
CA ILE A 195 -32.66 -16.87 7.70
C ILE A 195 -33.78 -17.83 7.27
N THR A 196 -34.24 -18.70 8.17
CA THR A 196 -35.30 -19.68 7.91
C THR A 196 -36.58 -18.98 7.44
N LEU A 197 -37.03 -17.97 8.18
CA LEU A 197 -38.23 -17.20 7.85
C LEU A 197 -38.14 -16.50 6.49
N LEU A 198 -37.01 -15.84 6.22
CA LEU A 198 -36.83 -15.09 4.98
C LEU A 198 -36.80 -16.04 3.76
N LEU A 199 -36.07 -17.15 3.87
CA LEU A 199 -36.05 -18.18 2.82
C LEU A 199 -37.44 -18.80 2.59
N SER A 200 -38.20 -19.10 3.65
CA SER A 200 -39.55 -19.65 3.52
C SER A 200 -40.54 -18.67 2.85
N HIS A 201 -40.20 -17.38 2.78
CA HIS A 201 -40.94 -16.34 2.08
C HIS A 201 -40.36 -16.01 0.70
N GLY A 202 -39.40 -16.80 0.21
CA GLY A 202 -38.84 -16.68 -1.13
C GLY A 202 -37.73 -15.65 -1.27
N ALA A 203 -37.02 -15.30 -0.19
CA ALA A 203 -35.83 -14.46 -0.28
C ALA A 203 -34.78 -15.08 -1.21
N ASP A 204 -34.20 -14.29 -2.12
CA ASP A 204 -33.16 -14.77 -3.04
C ASP A 204 -31.75 -14.62 -2.41
N PRO A 205 -31.06 -15.72 -2.07
CA PRO A 205 -29.72 -15.68 -1.50
C PRO A 205 -28.61 -15.30 -2.51
N ASN A 206 -28.96 -15.07 -3.78
CA ASN A 206 -28.01 -14.72 -4.85
C ASN A 206 -27.96 -13.21 -5.17
N ILE A 207 -28.83 -12.39 -4.55
CA ILE A 207 -28.84 -10.95 -4.79
C ILE A 207 -27.53 -10.35 -4.28
N LYS A 208 -26.71 -9.84 -5.18
CA LYS A 208 -25.41 -9.27 -4.86
C LYS A 208 -25.55 -7.84 -4.36
N ASP A 209 -24.71 -7.48 -3.40
CA ASP A 209 -24.55 -6.12 -2.93
C ASP A 209 -23.75 -5.25 -3.93
N SER A 210 -23.51 -3.99 -3.57
CA SER A 210 -22.79 -3.03 -4.41
C SER A 210 -21.33 -3.43 -4.69
N GLU A 211 -20.76 -4.31 -3.87
CA GLU A 211 -19.41 -4.88 -4.04
C GLU A 211 -19.43 -6.22 -4.80
N GLY A 212 -20.62 -6.69 -5.20
CA GLY A 212 -20.80 -7.94 -5.93
C GLY A 212 -20.86 -9.19 -5.03
N ILE A 213 -20.99 -9.03 -3.71
CA ILE A 213 -21.03 -10.13 -2.72
C ILE A 213 -22.47 -10.60 -2.52
N ALA A 214 -22.71 -11.90 -2.64
CA ALA A 214 -24.02 -12.50 -2.39
C ALA A 214 -24.20 -12.93 -0.91
N PRO A 215 -25.41 -12.87 -0.35
CA PRO A 215 -25.73 -13.26 1.03
C PRO A 215 -25.14 -14.61 1.46
N LEU A 216 -25.23 -15.63 0.59
CA LEU A 216 -24.80 -16.98 0.94
C LEU A 216 -23.28 -17.10 1.19
N VAL A 217 -22.48 -16.12 0.76
CA VAL A 217 -21.03 -16.10 0.95
C VAL A 217 -20.66 -15.95 2.43
N PHE A 218 -21.41 -15.14 3.19
CA PHE A 218 -21.13 -14.88 4.61
C PHE A 218 -21.10 -16.14 5.48
N PRO A 219 -22.14 -17.00 5.52
CA PRO A 219 -22.13 -18.20 6.36
C PRO A 219 -21.09 -19.22 5.89
N ILE A 220 -20.71 -19.20 4.61
CA ILE A 220 -19.64 -20.06 4.10
C ILE A 220 -18.28 -19.61 4.64
N TYR A 221 -17.97 -18.31 4.54
CA TYR A 221 -16.73 -17.74 5.05
C TYR A 221 -16.60 -17.90 6.57
N GLN A 222 -17.67 -17.63 7.31
CA GLN A 222 -17.71 -17.75 8.77
C GLN A 222 -17.76 -19.20 9.27
N GLY A 223 -17.99 -20.17 8.38
CA GLY A 223 -18.09 -21.58 8.77
C GLY A 223 -19.40 -21.96 9.46
N CYS A 224 -20.48 -21.18 9.28
CA CYS A 224 -21.79 -21.40 9.88
C CYS A 224 -22.53 -22.60 9.24
N GLU A 225 -22.15 -23.81 9.63
CA GLU A 225 -22.69 -25.08 9.14
C GLU A 225 -24.23 -25.10 9.04
N ARG A 226 -24.94 -24.68 10.10
CA ARG A 226 -26.40 -24.72 10.14
C ARG A 226 -27.05 -23.77 9.14
N ALA A 227 -26.49 -22.57 8.96
CA ALA A 227 -26.99 -21.61 7.97
C ALA A 227 -26.80 -22.14 6.54
N VAL A 228 -25.67 -22.80 6.26
CA VAL A 228 -25.42 -23.46 4.97
C VAL A 228 -26.37 -24.64 4.76
N GLN A 229 -26.63 -25.46 5.80
CA GLN A 229 -27.62 -26.55 5.71
C GLN A 229 -29.03 -26.03 5.41
N LEU A 230 -29.47 -24.95 6.06
CA LEU A 230 -30.77 -24.33 5.76
C LEU A 230 -30.90 -23.92 4.29
N LEU A 231 -29.82 -23.37 3.71
CA LEU A 231 -29.81 -23.01 2.29
C LEU A 231 -29.96 -24.23 1.36
N ILE A 232 -29.30 -25.34 1.70
CA ILE A 232 -29.41 -26.60 0.94
C ILE A 232 -30.80 -27.23 1.11
N GLU A 233 -31.36 -27.18 2.33
CA GLU A 233 -32.71 -27.70 2.65
C GLU A 233 -33.79 -26.99 1.83
N GLU A 234 -33.70 -25.67 1.68
CA GLU A 234 -34.68 -24.86 0.94
C GLU A 234 -34.49 -24.92 -0.59
N ASN A 235 -33.25 -25.13 -1.07
CA ASN A 235 -32.97 -25.31 -2.49
C ASN A 235 -31.68 -26.13 -2.72
N SER A 236 -31.83 -27.42 -3.03
CA SER A 236 -30.72 -28.36 -3.20
C SER A 236 -29.75 -27.97 -4.31
N ASP A 237 -30.24 -27.31 -5.36
CA ASP A 237 -29.42 -26.96 -6.51
C ASP A 237 -28.79 -25.57 -6.38
N LEU A 238 -29.15 -24.81 -5.34
CA LEU A 238 -28.75 -23.42 -5.15
C LEU A 238 -27.24 -23.23 -5.24
N LEU A 239 -26.49 -24.05 -4.51
CA LEU A 239 -25.03 -23.95 -4.42
C LEU A 239 -24.33 -24.33 -5.73
N SER A 240 -24.95 -25.20 -6.53
CA SER A 240 -24.46 -25.57 -7.87
C SER A 240 -24.82 -24.55 -8.95
N SER A 241 -25.91 -23.80 -8.75
CA SER A 241 -26.45 -22.82 -9.71
C SER A 241 -25.87 -21.41 -9.57
N PHE A 242 -25.13 -21.13 -8.49
CA PHE A 242 -24.43 -19.87 -8.32
C PHE A 242 -23.56 -19.65 -9.57
N GLU A 243 -23.76 -18.54 -10.31
CA GLU A 243 -23.04 -18.29 -11.58
C GLU A 243 -21.51 -18.26 -11.42
N ASN A 244 -21.04 -18.21 -10.16
CA ASN A 244 -19.66 -18.45 -9.74
C ASN A 244 -19.56 -19.61 -8.73
N GLY A 245 -20.28 -20.73 -8.87
CA GLY A 245 -20.28 -21.86 -7.90
C GLY A 245 -18.88 -22.39 -7.57
N GLN A 246 -17.94 -22.11 -8.47
CA GLN A 246 -16.50 -22.28 -8.34
C GLN A 246 -15.89 -21.49 -7.16
N LEU A 247 -16.36 -20.27 -6.87
CA LEU A 247 -15.86 -19.39 -5.81
C LEU A 247 -16.21 -19.86 -4.40
N LEU A 248 -17.25 -20.69 -4.23
CA LEU A 248 -17.72 -21.08 -2.89
C LEU A 248 -16.69 -21.92 -2.14
N LEU A 249 -15.98 -22.79 -2.85
CA LEU A 249 -14.89 -23.55 -2.24
C LEU A 249 -13.70 -22.64 -1.90
N HIS A 250 -13.35 -21.65 -2.72
CA HIS A 250 -12.33 -20.65 -2.36
C HIS A 250 -12.70 -19.87 -1.10
N VAL A 251 -13.96 -19.47 -0.97
CA VAL A 251 -14.46 -18.76 0.22
C VAL A 251 -14.37 -19.66 1.45
N SER A 252 -14.84 -20.91 1.35
CA SER A 252 -14.75 -21.87 2.45
C SER A 252 -13.30 -22.19 2.83
N ALA A 253 -12.40 -22.22 1.85
CA ALA A 253 -10.97 -22.46 2.03
C ALA A 253 -10.29 -21.30 2.76
N ARG A 254 -10.72 -20.05 2.53
CA ARG A 254 -10.27 -18.88 3.31
C ARG A 254 -10.81 -18.92 4.74
N GLY A 255 -12.08 -19.33 4.89
CA GLY A 255 -12.78 -19.41 6.18
C GLY A 255 -12.34 -20.55 7.12
N GLY A 256 -11.74 -21.62 6.58
CA GLY A 256 -11.15 -22.70 7.38
C GLY A 256 -12.12 -23.77 7.89
N SER A 257 -13.41 -23.68 7.58
CA SER A 257 -14.41 -24.63 8.09
C SER A 257 -14.44 -25.92 7.27
N GLU A 258 -13.86 -27.00 7.83
CA GLU A 258 -13.88 -28.33 7.22
C GLU A 258 -15.28 -28.85 6.96
N LYS A 259 -16.20 -28.61 7.89
CA LYS A 259 -17.58 -29.09 7.75
C LYS A 259 -18.31 -28.42 6.60
N VAL A 260 -18.22 -27.09 6.49
CA VAL A 260 -18.81 -26.35 5.38
C VAL A 260 -18.14 -26.76 4.06
N THR A 261 -16.82 -26.91 4.05
CA THR A 261 -16.08 -27.35 2.86
C THR A 261 -16.54 -28.73 2.40
N ARG A 262 -16.71 -29.70 3.33
CA ARG A 262 -17.26 -31.03 3.02
C ARG A 262 -18.67 -30.94 2.45
N LEU A 263 -19.56 -30.15 3.05
CA LEU A 263 -20.92 -29.94 2.53
C LEU A 263 -20.89 -29.43 1.08
N LEU A 264 -20.03 -28.46 0.78
CA LEU A 264 -19.88 -27.91 -0.58
C LEU A 264 -19.34 -28.95 -1.58
N LEU A 265 -18.34 -29.73 -1.18
CA LEU A 265 -17.78 -30.82 -2.00
C LEU A 265 -18.82 -31.92 -2.27
N GLU A 266 -19.65 -32.26 -1.28
CA GLU A 266 -20.75 -33.23 -1.41
C GLU A 266 -21.85 -32.76 -2.37
N GLN A 267 -22.02 -31.45 -2.56
CA GLN A 267 -22.91 -30.89 -3.61
C GLN A 267 -22.30 -30.97 -5.03
N GLY A 268 -21.14 -31.59 -5.20
CA GLY A 268 -20.50 -31.77 -6.51
C GLY A 268 -19.75 -30.54 -7.03
N ILE A 269 -19.47 -29.55 -6.18
CA ILE A 269 -18.62 -28.41 -6.54
C ILE A 269 -17.18 -28.90 -6.70
N SER A 270 -16.53 -28.52 -7.81
CA SER A 270 -15.17 -28.99 -8.14
C SER A 270 -14.11 -28.41 -7.18
N ALA A 271 -13.33 -29.30 -6.54
CA ALA A 271 -12.19 -28.93 -5.70
C ALA A 271 -11.03 -28.23 -6.44
N HIS A 272 -11.02 -28.30 -7.78
CA HIS A 272 -9.91 -27.81 -8.63
C HIS A 272 -10.29 -26.58 -9.46
N SER A 273 -11.47 -26.00 -9.24
CA SER A 273 -11.86 -24.79 -9.97
C SER A 273 -10.93 -23.63 -9.63
N LYS A 274 -10.48 -22.90 -10.65
CA LYS A 274 -9.63 -21.73 -10.49
C LYS A 274 -10.47 -20.46 -10.35
N ASP A 275 -10.05 -19.55 -9.49
CA ASP A 275 -10.64 -18.22 -9.38
C ASP A 275 -10.18 -17.31 -10.53
N HIS A 276 -10.53 -16.01 -10.46
CA HIS A 276 -10.16 -15.03 -11.47
C HIS A 276 -8.66 -14.72 -11.51
N GLU A 277 -7.91 -15.04 -10.45
CA GLU A 277 -6.46 -14.93 -10.38
C GLU A 277 -5.77 -16.23 -10.86
N GLY A 278 -6.55 -17.29 -11.09
CA GLY A 278 -6.05 -18.59 -11.53
C GLY A 278 -5.74 -19.56 -10.38
N HIS A 279 -6.13 -19.23 -9.15
CA HIS A 279 -5.82 -20.00 -7.94
C HIS A 279 -6.90 -21.02 -7.58
N THR A 280 -6.50 -22.17 -7.06
CA THR A 280 -7.39 -23.22 -6.53
C THR A 280 -7.84 -22.95 -5.07
N PRO A 281 -8.89 -23.63 -4.57
CA PRO A 281 -9.21 -23.63 -3.13
C PRO A 281 -8.05 -24.12 -2.25
N LEU A 282 -7.26 -25.08 -2.72
CA LEU A 282 -6.06 -25.56 -2.03
C LEU A 282 -5.08 -24.41 -1.75
N PHE A 283 -4.84 -23.55 -2.74
CA PHE A 283 -3.98 -22.37 -2.60
C PHE A 283 -4.44 -21.46 -1.46
N HIS A 284 -5.74 -21.18 -1.35
CA HIS A 284 -6.24 -20.32 -0.27
C HIS A 284 -6.22 -21.00 1.10
N ALA A 285 -6.50 -22.31 1.18
CA ALA A 285 -6.35 -23.06 2.42
C ALA A 285 -4.88 -23.04 2.89
N ALA A 286 -3.94 -23.19 1.96
CA ALA A 286 -2.51 -23.11 2.23
C ALA A 286 -2.06 -21.71 2.68
N ARG A 287 -2.63 -20.66 2.09
CA ARG A 287 -2.38 -19.25 2.46
C ARG A 287 -2.88 -18.92 3.88
N CYS A 288 -4.07 -19.38 4.23
CA CYS A 288 -4.74 -19.06 5.49
C CYS A 288 -4.42 -20.04 6.64
N ASP A 289 -3.38 -20.87 6.50
CA ASP A 289 -2.90 -21.85 7.50
C ASP A 289 -3.93 -22.94 7.91
N HIS A 290 -4.82 -23.34 6.98
CA HIS A 290 -5.85 -24.35 7.25
C HIS A 290 -5.38 -25.76 6.85
N LEU A 291 -4.45 -26.35 7.61
CA LEU A 291 -3.87 -27.66 7.32
C LEU A 291 -4.92 -28.79 7.14
N ASN A 292 -5.99 -28.77 7.92
CA ASN A 292 -7.09 -29.72 7.81
C ASN A 292 -7.81 -29.61 6.44
N LEU A 293 -7.96 -28.40 5.90
CA LEU A 293 -8.52 -28.20 4.56
C LEU A 293 -7.54 -28.60 3.46
N VAL A 294 -6.24 -28.31 3.64
CA VAL A 294 -5.19 -28.78 2.72
C VAL A 294 -5.21 -30.31 2.63
N GLN A 295 -5.31 -31.00 3.77
CA GLN A 295 -5.48 -32.46 3.84
C GLN A 295 -6.77 -32.90 3.14
N LEU A 296 -7.89 -32.26 3.46
CA LEU A 296 -9.19 -32.58 2.86
C LEU A 296 -9.15 -32.48 1.33
N PHE A 297 -8.65 -31.38 0.77
CA PHE A 297 -8.61 -31.19 -0.67
C PHE A 297 -7.71 -32.21 -1.38
N LEU A 298 -6.55 -32.55 -0.81
CA LEU A 298 -5.64 -33.55 -1.39
C LEU A 298 -6.14 -34.98 -1.26
N ASP A 299 -6.92 -35.29 -0.23
CA ASP A 299 -7.49 -36.62 -0.02
C ASP A 299 -8.85 -36.80 -0.72
N TRP A 300 -9.54 -35.71 -1.08
CA TRP A 300 -10.87 -35.75 -1.71
C TRP A 300 -10.84 -36.32 -3.14
N ASP A 301 -9.78 -36.06 -3.90
CA ASP A 301 -9.70 -36.44 -5.31
C ASP A 301 -8.34 -37.08 -5.65
N LEU A 302 -8.17 -38.33 -5.20
CA LEU A 302 -6.96 -39.13 -5.43
C LEU A 302 -6.68 -39.45 -6.92
N ASP A 303 -7.65 -39.23 -7.80
CA ASP A 303 -7.56 -39.49 -9.24
C ASP A 303 -7.24 -38.23 -10.07
N ALA A 304 -7.14 -37.05 -9.44
CA ALA A 304 -6.78 -35.81 -10.13
C ALA A 304 -5.35 -35.86 -10.69
N ASN A 305 -5.16 -35.28 -11.88
CA ASN A 305 -3.82 -35.13 -12.45
C ASN A 305 -2.98 -34.23 -11.52
N PRO A 306 -1.74 -34.61 -11.15
CA PRO A 306 -0.87 -33.77 -10.32
C PRO A 306 -0.70 -32.31 -10.81
N GLN A 307 -0.84 -32.07 -12.11
CA GLN A 307 -0.81 -30.71 -12.69
C GLN A 307 -2.06 -29.87 -12.37
N ASP A 308 -3.19 -30.50 -12.07
CA ASP A 308 -4.47 -29.83 -11.76
C ASP A 308 -4.55 -29.42 -10.26
N ILE A 309 -3.73 -30.03 -9.40
CA ILE A 309 -3.78 -29.86 -7.93
C ILE A 309 -3.04 -28.57 -7.48
N GLU A 310 -2.25 -27.93 -8.35
CA GLU A 310 -1.55 -26.67 -8.05
C GLU A 310 -0.70 -26.71 -6.77
N LEU A 311 -0.09 -27.87 -6.50
CA LEU A 311 0.79 -28.10 -5.34
C LEU A 311 1.93 -27.07 -5.26
N ASP A 312 2.48 -26.71 -6.42
CA ASP A 312 3.62 -25.79 -6.55
C ASP A 312 3.27 -24.35 -6.14
N ALA A 313 2.06 -23.89 -6.48
CA ALA A 313 1.55 -22.61 -6.03
C ALA A 313 1.29 -22.62 -4.52
N SER A 314 0.69 -23.72 -4.05
CA SER A 314 0.26 -23.88 -2.66
C SER A 314 1.46 -23.92 -1.70
N ILE A 315 2.58 -24.56 -2.09
CA ILE A 315 3.80 -24.55 -1.28
C ILE A 315 4.46 -23.17 -1.28
N SER A 316 4.43 -22.45 -2.41
CA SER A 316 5.00 -21.10 -2.49
C SER A 316 4.28 -20.11 -1.57
N VAL A 317 2.95 -20.12 -1.58
CA VAL A 317 2.16 -19.25 -0.69
C VAL A 317 2.24 -19.70 0.77
N ALA A 318 2.26 -21.01 1.06
CA ALA A 318 2.48 -21.48 2.43
C ALA A 318 3.86 -21.05 2.96
N ALA A 319 4.88 -21.02 2.10
CA ALA A 319 6.22 -20.58 2.45
C ALA A 319 6.30 -19.05 2.67
N GLU A 320 5.59 -18.26 1.86
CA GLU A 320 5.44 -16.80 2.02
C GLU A 320 4.84 -16.41 3.37
N PHE A 321 3.81 -17.13 3.82
CA PHE A 321 3.12 -16.85 5.08
C PHE A 321 3.72 -17.59 6.29
N GLY A 322 4.73 -18.45 6.08
CA GLY A 322 5.43 -19.14 7.15
C GLY A 322 4.69 -20.34 7.74
N ASN A 323 3.73 -20.90 7.00
CA ASN A 323 2.86 -22.01 7.41
C ASN A 323 3.64 -23.34 7.40
N GLU A 324 4.53 -23.52 8.38
CA GLU A 324 5.52 -24.61 8.48
C GLU A 324 4.90 -26.00 8.29
N ALA A 325 3.78 -26.26 8.96
CA ALA A 325 3.12 -27.56 8.93
C ALA A 325 2.56 -27.89 7.53
N ILE A 326 2.05 -26.87 6.84
CA ILE A 326 1.54 -27.00 5.46
C ILE A 326 2.70 -27.17 4.48
N VAL A 327 3.77 -26.39 4.62
CA VAL A 327 4.98 -26.55 3.80
C VAL A 327 5.51 -27.99 3.92
N GLN A 328 5.69 -28.50 5.13
CA GLN A 328 6.13 -29.88 5.35
C GLN A 328 5.17 -30.90 4.71
N PHE A 329 3.86 -30.72 4.92
CA PHE A 329 2.86 -31.65 4.38
C PHE A 329 2.82 -31.66 2.84
N LEU A 330 2.92 -30.49 2.19
CA LEU A 330 2.94 -30.39 0.73
C LEU A 330 4.21 -31.02 0.15
N LEU A 331 5.36 -30.87 0.81
CA LEU A 331 6.60 -31.55 0.44
C LEU A 331 6.45 -33.07 0.55
N ASP A 332 5.88 -33.57 1.65
CA ASP A 332 5.62 -35.00 1.85
C ASP A 332 4.67 -35.57 0.77
N LYS A 333 3.79 -34.73 0.21
CA LYS A 333 2.89 -35.07 -0.91
C LYS A 333 3.52 -34.87 -2.30
N GLY A 334 4.79 -34.43 -2.37
CA GLY A 334 5.58 -34.37 -3.60
C GLY A 334 5.56 -33.02 -4.33
N ALA A 335 5.19 -31.91 -3.67
CA ALA A 335 5.36 -30.57 -4.24
C ALA A 335 6.84 -30.29 -4.56
N ASP A 336 7.13 -29.66 -5.69
CA ASP A 336 8.52 -29.32 -6.05
C ASP A 336 8.97 -28.09 -5.24
N PRO A 337 9.96 -28.23 -4.34
CA PRO A 337 10.40 -27.11 -3.52
C PRO A 337 11.24 -26.07 -4.28
N ASN A 338 11.64 -26.36 -5.52
CA ASN A 338 12.38 -25.45 -6.41
C ASN A 338 11.51 -24.91 -7.55
N ASN A 339 10.19 -25.13 -7.50
CA ASN A 339 9.29 -24.59 -8.51
C ASN A 339 9.44 -23.07 -8.60
N LEU A 340 9.24 -22.50 -9.80
CA LEU A 340 9.24 -21.07 -10.00
C LEU A 340 7.79 -20.61 -10.19
N TYR A 341 7.13 -20.30 -9.08
CA TYR A 341 5.77 -19.78 -9.05
C TYR A 341 5.75 -18.25 -9.24
N TYR A 342 4.55 -17.64 -9.32
CA TYR A 342 4.27 -16.22 -9.62
C TYR A 342 5.44 -15.26 -9.34
N GLY A 343 5.84 -14.49 -10.35
CA GLY A 343 7.00 -13.60 -10.24
C GLY A 343 8.36 -14.32 -10.33
N ASP A 344 8.36 -15.58 -10.78
CA ASP A 344 9.55 -16.38 -11.08
C ASP A 344 10.41 -16.62 -9.82
N ARG A 345 9.76 -17.02 -8.73
CA ARG A 345 10.37 -17.19 -7.41
C ARG A 345 10.13 -18.59 -6.88
N THR A 346 11.14 -19.13 -6.18
CA THR A 346 10.99 -20.39 -5.45
C THR A 346 10.27 -20.19 -4.12
N PRO A 347 9.67 -21.25 -3.54
CA PRO A 347 9.17 -21.22 -2.17
C PRO A 347 10.20 -20.68 -1.17
N LEU A 348 11.47 -21.02 -1.35
CA LEU A 348 12.54 -20.48 -0.49
C LEU A 348 12.72 -18.98 -0.67
N MET A 349 12.64 -18.44 -1.89
CA MET A 349 12.72 -16.99 -2.13
C MET A 349 11.54 -16.24 -1.48
N TRP A 350 10.34 -16.80 -1.55
CA TRP A 350 9.15 -16.25 -0.88
C TRP A 350 9.29 -16.26 0.64
N ALA A 351 9.67 -17.39 1.24
CA ALA A 351 9.95 -17.45 2.67
C ALA A 351 11.09 -16.50 3.08
N SER A 352 12.07 -16.30 2.20
CA SER A 352 13.24 -15.45 2.45
C SER A 352 12.88 -13.96 2.45
N VAL A 353 12.06 -13.47 1.52
CA VAL A 353 11.69 -12.05 1.48
C VAL A 353 10.83 -11.65 2.69
N GLU A 354 9.93 -12.53 3.12
CA GLU A 354 9.07 -12.31 4.30
C GLU A 354 9.76 -12.70 5.63
N GLY A 355 10.98 -13.24 5.58
CA GLY A 355 11.74 -13.60 6.79
C GLY A 355 11.17 -14.79 7.57
N GLN A 356 10.40 -15.67 6.93
CA GLN A 356 9.69 -16.78 7.55
C GLN A 356 10.65 -17.91 7.97
N THR A 357 11.32 -17.73 9.12
CA THR A 357 12.40 -18.63 9.54
C THR A 357 11.98 -20.10 9.69
N SER A 358 10.73 -20.37 10.08
CA SER A 358 10.21 -21.73 10.21
C SER A 358 10.06 -22.43 8.85
N ALA A 359 9.45 -21.75 7.86
CA ALA A 359 9.35 -22.27 6.50
C ALA A 359 10.74 -22.44 5.85
N ILE A 360 11.66 -21.48 6.03
CA ILE A 360 13.06 -21.60 5.59
C ILE A 360 13.70 -22.86 6.17
N GLN A 361 13.56 -23.13 7.48
CA GLN A 361 14.14 -24.32 8.10
C GLN A 361 13.62 -25.63 7.52
N VAL A 362 12.31 -25.72 7.23
CA VAL A 362 11.73 -26.92 6.59
C VAL A 362 12.26 -27.11 5.18
N LEU A 363 12.25 -26.05 4.37
CA LEU A 363 12.76 -26.10 2.99
C LEU A 363 14.24 -26.49 2.95
N LEU A 364 15.07 -25.91 3.83
CA LEU A 364 16.50 -26.26 3.93
C LEU A 364 16.73 -27.73 4.30
N LYS A 365 15.93 -28.30 5.21
CA LYS A 365 16.00 -29.74 5.56
C LYS A 365 15.69 -30.65 4.39
N TRP A 366 14.87 -30.19 3.44
CA TRP A 366 14.52 -30.91 2.21
C TRP A 366 15.60 -30.81 1.12
N GLY A 367 16.67 -30.05 1.33
CA GLY A 367 17.82 -29.99 0.41
C GLY A 367 17.58 -29.13 -0.84
N VAL A 368 16.83 -28.03 -0.70
CA VAL A 368 16.56 -27.06 -1.77
C VAL A 368 17.83 -26.43 -2.37
N GLU A 369 17.73 -26.04 -3.64
CA GLU A 369 18.84 -25.40 -4.37
C GLU A 369 18.92 -23.91 -4.03
N LEU A 370 19.86 -23.55 -3.14
CA LEU A 370 20.07 -22.18 -2.65
C LEU A 370 20.41 -21.15 -3.74
N GLU A 371 21.10 -21.62 -4.78
CA GLU A 371 21.61 -20.76 -5.87
C GLU A 371 20.67 -20.71 -7.08
N THR A 372 19.44 -21.19 -6.93
CA THR A 372 18.39 -20.96 -7.94
C THR A 372 18.21 -19.46 -8.14
N LYS A 373 18.19 -19.02 -9.40
CA LYS A 373 18.04 -17.62 -9.78
C LYS A 373 16.72 -17.39 -10.50
N ASN A 374 16.04 -16.30 -10.14
CA ASN A 374 14.93 -15.80 -10.94
C ASN A 374 15.43 -15.14 -12.24
N SER A 375 14.51 -14.62 -13.04
CA SER A 375 14.73 -13.88 -14.29
C SER A 375 15.54 -12.60 -14.13
N LYS A 376 15.65 -12.09 -12.91
CA LYS A 376 16.53 -10.95 -12.57
C LYS A 376 17.90 -11.40 -12.04
N GLY A 377 18.17 -12.70 -11.96
CA GLY A 377 19.43 -13.26 -11.45
C GLY A 377 19.51 -13.33 -9.92
N GLN A 378 18.41 -13.12 -9.21
CA GLN A 378 18.37 -13.00 -7.75
C GLN A 378 18.15 -14.37 -7.09
N THR A 379 18.87 -14.62 -6.00
CA THR A 379 18.76 -15.86 -5.18
C THR A 379 17.90 -15.63 -3.94
N ALA A 380 17.61 -16.69 -3.19
CA ALA A 380 16.93 -16.59 -1.89
C ALA A 380 17.65 -15.64 -0.92
N LEU A 381 18.99 -15.65 -0.92
CA LEU A 381 19.78 -14.75 -0.09
C LEU A 381 19.65 -13.28 -0.54
N SER A 382 19.56 -13.01 -1.85
CA SER A 382 19.24 -11.68 -2.36
C SER A 382 17.88 -11.19 -1.87
N PHE A 383 16.86 -12.06 -1.88
CA PHE A 383 15.50 -11.74 -1.41
C PHE A 383 15.44 -11.46 0.09
N ALA A 384 16.15 -12.26 0.89
CA ALA A 384 16.28 -11.99 2.32
C ALA A 384 16.91 -10.61 2.59
N ALA A 385 17.84 -10.14 1.75
CA ALA A 385 18.46 -8.82 1.92
C ALA A 385 17.61 -7.64 1.41
N MET A 386 16.54 -7.89 0.64
CA MET A 386 15.63 -6.86 0.10
C MET A 386 14.31 -6.73 0.86
N GLY A 387 13.85 -7.81 1.49
CA GLY A 387 12.53 -7.90 2.10
C GLY A 387 12.47 -7.34 3.52
N TRP A 388 11.50 -7.81 4.30
CA TRP A 388 11.34 -7.44 5.72
C TRP A 388 12.03 -8.50 6.61
N SER A 389 13.00 -9.18 6.03
CA SER A 389 13.54 -10.43 6.55
C SER A 389 14.34 -10.22 7.82
N THR A 390 14.22 -11.18 8.73
CA THR A 390 15.00 -11.17 9.98
C THR A 390 16.46 -11.54 9.74
N GLU A 391 17.35 -11.02 10.59
CA GLU A 391 18.77 -11.45 10.68
C GLU A 391 18.92 -12.97 10.71
N LYS A 392 17.98 -13.64 11.38
CA LYS A 392 17.94 -15.09 11.52
C LYS A 392 17.70 -15.81 10.19
N ALA A 393 16.84 -15.31 9.30
CA ALA A 393 16.63 -15.93 7.99
C ALA A 393 17.91 -15.90 7.14
N ILE A 394 18.64 -14.79 7.17
CA ILE A 394 19.93 -14.67 6.50
C ILE A 394 20.97 -15.60 7.12
N GLN A 395 21.09 -15.63 8.45
CA GLN A 395 21.98 -16.57 9.14
C GLN A 395 21.70 -18.02 8.74
N LEU A 396 20.43 -18.44 8.72
CA LEU A 396 20.03 -19.78 8.31
C LEU A 396 20.49 -20.10 6.88
N LEU A 397 20.29 -19.19 5.92
CA LEU A 397 20.72 -19.40 4.53
C LEU A 397 22.25 -19.53 4.42
N LEU A 398 23.01 -18.69 5.12
CA LEU A 398 24.48 -18.73 5.10
C LEU A 398 25.05 -19.98 5.78
N GLU A 399 24.50 -20.37 6.93
CA GLU A 399 24.90 -21.57 7.66
C GLU A 399 24.67 -22.84 6.83
N ASN A 400 23.71 -22.79 5.90
CA ASN A 400 23.42 -23.87 4.95
C ASN A 400 24.16 -23.71 3.60
N GLY A 401 25.06 -22.73 3.47
CA GLY A 401 26.00 -22.63 2.36
C GLY A 401 25.58 -21.70 1.21
N ALA A 402 24.63 -20.78 1.41
CA ALA A 402 24.29 -19.79 0.39
C ALA A 402 25.49 -18.90 0.05
N ASP A 403 25.72 -18.63 -1.24
CA ASP A 403 26.83 -17.79 -1.70
C ASP A 403 26.54 -16.31 -1.47
N VAL A 404 27.23 -15.75 -0.48
CA VAL A 404 27.17 -14.32 -0.14
C VAL A 404 27.64 -13.39 -1.26
N ASN A 405 28.39 -13.91 -2.24
CA ASN A 405 28.90 -13.15 -3.38
C ASN A 405 28.04 -13.32 -4.63
N SER A 406 26.91 -14.04 -4.55
CA SER A 406 26.01 -14.17 -5.70
C SER A 406 25.47 -12.81 -6.11
N GLU A 407 25.55 -12.55 -7.42
CA GLU A 407 25.13 -11.30 -8.05
C GLU A 407 23.88 -11.50 -8.91
N ASP A 408 23.01 -10.49 -8.90
CA ASP A 408 21.89 -10.39 -9.83
C ASP A 408 22.37 -10.00 -11.25
N ASN A 409 21.44 -9.93 -12.22
CA ASN A 409 21.75 -9.58 -13.61
C ASN A 409 22.24 -8.13 -13.78
N ASP A 410 22.06 -7.30 -12.76
CA ASP A 410 22.61 -5.94 -12.67
C ASP A 410 23.94 -5.91 -11.92
N GLY A 411 24.56 -7.05 -11.59
CA GLY A 411 25.82 -7.12 -10.83
C GLY A 411 25.65 -6.76 -9.35
N ARG A 412 24.42 -6.69 -8.83
CA ARG A 412 24.17 -6.34 -7.43
C ARG A 412 24.36 -7.56 -6.56
N SER A 413 25.25 -7.44 -5.58
CA SER A 413 25.39 -8.43 -4.52
C SER A 413 24.27 -8.29 -3.49
N MET A 414 24.10 -9.32 -2.65
CA MET A 414 23.27 -9.25 -1.45
C MET A 414 23.59 -8.00 -0.59
N PHE A 415 24.87 -7.63 -0.48
CA PHE A 415 25.27 -6.45 0.28
C PHE A 415 24.79 -5.13 -0.33
N PHE A 416 24.79 -5.05 -1.66
CA PHE A 416 24.20 -3.90 -2.38
C PHE A 416 22.71 -3.74 -2.07
N HIS A 417 21.97 -4.85 -2.04
CA HIS A 417 20.55 -4.84 -1.66
C HIS A 417 20.35 -4.41 -0.20
N ALA A 418 21.11 -4.97 0.74
CA ALA A 418 21.03 -4.57 2.14
C ALA A 418 21.34 -3.08 2.37
N ALA A 419 22.33 -2.51 1.66
CA ALA A 419 22.64 -1.09 1.73
C ALA A 419 21.56 -0.18 1.11
N SER A 420 20.65 -0.75 0.33
CA SER A 420 19.51 -0.04 -0.25
C SER A 420 18.34 0.12 0.72
N GLU A 421 18.34 -0.53 1.88
CA GLU A 421 17.23 -0.49 2.84
C GLU A 421 17.72 0.02 4.22
N ASP A 422 17.02 0.97 4.86
CA ASP A 422 17.49 1.61 6.12
C ASP A 422 17.46 0.62 7.32
N GLU A 423 16.53 -0.33 7.31
CA GLU A 423 16.27 -1.25 8.44
C GLU A 423 17.28 -2.40 8.54
N HIS A 424 18.04 -2.66 7.48
CA HIS A 424 18.94 -3.80 7.33
C HIS A 424 20.36 -3.58 7.89
N THR A 425 20.47 -2.72 8.90
CA THR A 425 21.75 -2.27 9.45
C THR A 425 22.51 -3.37 10.18
N ASN A 426 21.81 -4.21 10.95
CA ASN A 426 22.41 -5.36 11.65
C ASN A 426 23.02 -6.37 10.67
N LEU A 427 22.44 -6.50 9.47
CA LEU A 427 22.97 -7.36 8.41
C LEU A 427 24.29 -6.82 7.91
N ILE A 428 24.35 -5.53 7.59
CA ILE A 428 25.59 -4.88 7.14
C ILE A 428 26.71 -5.12 8.17
N ALA A 429 26.41 -4.99 9.46
CA ALA A 429 27.35 -5.26 10.55
C ALA A 429 27.76 -6.74 10.66
N LEU A 430 26.79 -7.66 10.65
CA LEU A 430 27.01 -9.11 10.74
C LEU A 430 28.04 -9.55 9.70
N PHE A 431 27.84 -9.15 8.47
CA PHE A 431 28.69 -9.60 7.39
C PHE A 431 29.98 -8.78 7.21
N THR A 432 30.02 -7.52 7.65
CA THR A 432 31.29 -6.80 7.78
C THR A 432 32.26 -7.56 8.69
N SER A 433 31.74 -8.23 9.73
CA SER A 433 32.57 -8.97 10.69
C SER A 433 33.15 -10.29 10.16
N THR A 434 32.57 -10.89 9.11
CA THR A 434 32.90 -12.27 8.68
C THR A 434 34.09 -12.42 7.74
N LYS A 435 34.86 -11.36 7.40
CA LYS A 435 36.02 -11.39 6.45
C LYS A 435 35.70 -11.90 5.04
N ILE A 436 34.46 -12.28 4.72
CA ILE A 436 34.05 -12.74 3.40
C ILE A 436 33.45 -11.53 2.69
N ARG A 437 34.23 -10.71 1.97
CA ARG A 437 33.61 -9.57 1.24
C ARG A 437 34.45 -8.83 0.21
N ASN A 438 33.79 -8.54 -0.92
CA ASN A 438 34.00 -7.31 -1.69
C ASN A 438 32.89 -6.30 -1.32
N ILE A 439 33.10 -5.50 -0.26
CA ILE A 439 32.17 -4.43 0.15
C ILE A 439 31.96 -3.35 -0.92
N HIS A 440 32.81 -3.34 -1.95
CA HIS A 440 32.83 -2.37 -3.03
C HIS A 440 32.22 -2.92 -4.31
N GLN A 441 31.65 -4.12 -4.31
CA GLN A 441 31.08 -4.75 -5.50
C GLN A 441 30.10 -3.79 -6.17
N PRO A 442 30.41 -3.31 -7.39
CA PRO A 442 29.57 -2.35 -8.07
C PRO A 442 28.44 -3.04 -8.84
N ASP A 443 27.33 -2.34 -9.02
CA ASP A 443 26.32 -2.73 -9.99
C ASP A 443 26.76 -2.42 -11.44
N ARG A 444 25.90 -2.72 -12.41
CA ARG A 444 26.11 -2.49 -13.85
C ARG A 444 26.34 -1.04 -14.24
N TYR A 445 26.19 -0.09 -13.31
CA TYR A 445 26.44 1.33 -13.51
C TYR A 445 27.71 1.80 -12.78
N GLY A 446 28.46 0.89 -12.16
CA GLY A 446 29.62 1.21 -11.34
C GLY A 446 29.26 1.69 -9.93
N ARG A 447 28.00 1.62 -9.51
CA ARG A 447 27.58 2.12 -8.20
C ARG A 447 27.91 1.09 -7.13
N THR A 448 28.62 1.50 -6.09
CA THR A 448 28.89 0.67 -4.91
C THR A 448 27.72 0.73 -3.91
N PRO A 449 27.68 -0.15 -2.90
CA PRO A 449 26.69 -0.10 -1.81
C PRO A 449 26.62 1.27 -1.11
N LEU A 450 27.76 1.96 -0.97
CA LEU A 450 27.80 3.30 -0.39
C LEU A 450 27.12 4.35 -1.29
N HIS A 451 27.19 4.21 -2.62
CA HIS A 451 26.48 5.09 -3.55
C HIS A 451 24.97 4.98 -3.39
N VAL A 452 24.43 3.76 -3.37
CA VAL A 452 22.97 3.55 -3.27
C VAL A 452 22.43 3.98 -1.91
N ALA A 453 23.15 3.69 -0.83
CA ALA A 453 22.80 4.16 0.51
C ALA A 453 22.78 5.70 0.57
N ALA A 454 23.78 6.36 -0.03
CA ALA A 454 23.85 7.81 -0.13
C ALA A 454 22.74 8.43 -0.99
N THR A 455 22.39 7.80 -2.13
CA THR A 455 21.29 8.24 -3.00
C THR A 455 19.95 8.18 -2.26
N ARG A 456 19.66 7.07 -1.58
CA ARG A 456 18.39 6.90 -0.84
C ARG A 456 18.37 7.64 0.50
N GLY A 457 19.53 8.04 0.99
CA GLY A 457 19.69 8.78 2.24
C GLY A 457 19.53 7.91 3.48
N HIS A 458 19.95 6.65 3.42
CA HIS A 458 19.86 5.72 4.55
C HIS A 458 21.06 5.91 5.48
N LEU A 459 20.84 6.52 6.66
CA LEU A 459 21.94 6.88 7.56
C LEU A 459 22.57 5.66 8.20
N GLN A 460 21.77 4.67 8.60
CA GLN A 460 22.28 3.56 9.39
C GLN A 460 23.16 2.60 8.56
N PRO A 461 22.79 2.26 7.29
CA PRO A 461 23.70 1.60 6.37
C PRO A 461 25.02 2.35 6.15
N ILE A 462 24.96 3.69 5.98
CA ILE A 462 26.17 4.50 5.78
C ILE A 462 27.04 4.50 7.03
N LEU A 463 26.47 4.68 8.23
CA LEU A 463 27.22 4.63 9.49
C LEU A 463 27.94 3.29 9.66
N THR A 464 27.26 2.19 9.36
CA THR A 464 27.83 0.85 9.51
C THR A 464 28.91 0.58 8.48
N LEU A 465 28.71 1.02 7.24
CA LEU A 465 29.75 1.03 6.22
C LEU A 465 30.97 1.84 6.69
N LEU A 466 30.80 3.08 7.13
CA LEU A 466 31.92 3.93 7.56
C LEU A 466 32.69 3.39 8.76
N ASN A 467 32.03 2.63 9.64
CA ASN A 467 32.66 1.94 10.77
C ASN A 467 33.35 0.62 10.38
N THR A 468 33.31 0.23 9.10
CA THR A 468 33.96 -0.98 8.57
C THR A 468 35.37 -0.66 8.09
N ASP A 469 36.35 -1.51 8.45
CA ASP A 469 37.72 -1.38 7.92
C ASP A 469 37.74 -1.57 6.39
N GLY A 470 38.45 -0.69 5.68
CA GLY A 470 38.66 -0.79 4.23
C GLY A 470 37.59 -0.14 3.34
N VAL A 471 36.66 0.65 3.91
CA VAL A 471 35.72 1.43 3.10
C VAL A 471 36.41 2.57 2.37
N GLU A 472 36.24 2.61 1.05
CA GLU A 472 36.75 3.65 0.17
C GLU A 472 35.62 4.62 -0.22
N LEU A 473 35.79 5.90 0.09
CA LEU A 473 34.78 6.95 -0.15
C LEU A 473 34.83 7.53 -1.58
N GLU A 474 35.98 7.40 -2.23
CA GLU A 474 36.29 8.06 -3.50
C GLU A 474 36.13 7.15 -4.73
N ILE A 475 35.51 5.98 -4.56
CA ILE A 475 35.13 5.14 -5.70
C ILE A 475 34.13 5.91 -6.56
N LYS A 476 34.33 5.87 -7.88
CA LYS A 476 33.48 6.55 -8.85
C LYS A 476 32.64 5.56 -9.64
N ASP A 477 31.36 5.87 -9.81
CA ASP A 477 30.49 5.18 -10.77
C ASP A 477 30.88 5.49 -12.23
N TYR A 478 30.19 4.89 -13.21
CA TYR A 478 30.50 5.12 -14.63
C TYR A 478 30.20 6.54 -15.12
N ARG A 479 29.51 7.37 -14.33
CA ARG A 479 29.32 8.81 -14.57
C ARG A 479 30.34 9.66 -13.83
N GLY A 480 31.24 9.07 -13.05
CA GLY A 480 32.25 9.76 -12.26
C GLY A 480 31.74 10.22 -10.90
N HIS A 481 30.52 9.87 -10.49
CA HIS A 481 29.98 10.24 -9.19
C HIS A 481 30.64 9.43 -8.09
N THR A 482 30.98 10.10 -6.99
CA THR A 482 31.28 9.47 -5.70
C THR A 482 30.01 9.39 -4.84
N ALA A 483 30.06 8.67 -3.72
CA ALA A 483 28.94 8.65 -2.77
C ALA A 483 28.54 10.06 -2.28
N LEU A 484 29.49 11.00 -2.17
CA LEU A 484 29.20 12.39 -1.80
C LEU A 484 28.40 13.13 -2.88
N HIS A 485 28.59 12.83 -4.16
CA HIS A 485 27.76 13.39 -5.24
C HIS A 485 26.31 12.92 -5.10
N CYS A 486 26.11 11.63 -4.85
CA CYS A 486 24.79 11.04 -4.59
C CYS A 486 24.13 11.65 -3.35
N ALA A 487 24.88 11.81 -2.27
CA ALA A 487 24.40 12.43 -1.03
C ALA A 487 24.01 13.90 -1.23
N ALA A 488 24.76 14.66 -2.03
CA ALA A 488 24.48 16.06 -2.30
C ALA A 488 23.10 16.26 -2.95
N ALA A 489 22.69 15.34 -3.82
CA ALA A 489 21.38 15.31 -4.48
C ALA A 489 20.23 14.77 -3.58
N CYS A 490 20.54 14.11 -2.47
CA CYS A 490 19.58 13.48 -1.56
C CYS A 490 18.89 14.52 -0.63
N PRO A 491 17.61 14.35 -0.21
CA PRO A 491 16.97 15.23 0.76
C PRO A 491 17.61 15.29 2.17
N ARG A 492 18.43 14.31 2.55
CA ARG A 492 18.87 14.11 3.95
C ARG A 492 20.26 14.71 4.22
N ILE A 493 20.29 15.93 4.78
CA ILE A 493 21.52 16.69 5.11
C ILE A 493 22.53 15.91 5.96
N GLN A 494 22.05 15.08 6.89
CA GLN A 494 22.92 14.30 7.77
C GLN A 494 23.85 13.37 7.00
N VAL A 495 23.45 12.90 5.82
CA VAL A 495 24.26 11.99 4.99
C VAL A 495 25.48 12.72 4.43
N VAL A 496 25.29 13.96 3.98
CA VAL A 496 26.39 14.83 3.51
C VAL A 496 27.35 15.13 4.66
N GLN A 497 26.84 15.50 5.83
CA GLN A 497 27.66 15.79 7.01
C GLN A 497 28.48 14.58 7.41
N LEU A 498 27.85 13.40 7.49
CA LEU A 498 28.50 12.16 7.88
C LEU A 498 29.63 11.76 6.93
N LEU A 499 29.42 11.84 5.62
CA LEU A 499 30.47 11.55 4.63
C LEU A 499 31.63 12.54 4.71
N LEU A 500 31.36 13.84 4.91
CA LEU A 500 32.40 14.86 5.05
C LEU A 500 33.22 14.69 6.34
N GLU A 501 32.57 14.38 7.46
CA GLU A 501 33.21 14.10 8.74
C GLU A 501 34.17 12.90 8.64
N ASN A 502 33.83 11.92 7.81
CA ASN A 502 34.65 10.74 7.53
C ASN A 502 35.67 10.95 6.39
N GLY A 503 35.81 12.19 5.91
CA GLY A 503 36.91 12.58 5.02
C GLY A 503 36.63 12.47 3.52
N ALA A 504 35.37 12.33 3.09
CA ALA A 504 35.01 12.39 1.67
C ALA A 504 35.50 13.70 1.03
N ASP A 505 36.05 13.62 -0.18
CA ASP A 505 36.59 14.78 -0.88
C ASP A 505 35.46 15.62 -1.49
N ILE A 506 35.23 16.77 -0.86
CA ILE A 506 34.29 17.80 -1.32
C ILE A 506 34.65 18.39 -2.69
N ASN A 507 35.90 18.23 -3.14
CA ASN A 507 36.38 18.76 -4.42
C ASN A 507 36.35 17.74 -5.56
N SER A 508 35.83 16.52 -5.31
CA SER A 508 35.65 15.51 -6.34
C SER A 508 34.73 16.00 -7.46
N GLU A 509 35.05 15.60 -8.69
CA GLU A 509 34.33 15.97 -9.91
C GLU A 509 33.83 14.73 -10.65
N ASP A 510 32.63 14.85 -11.23
CA ASP A 510 32.07 13.83 -12.13
C ASP A 510 32.71 13.89 -13.53
N ASN A 511 32.30 13.00 -14.44
CA ASN A 511 32.87 12.93 -15.78
C ASN A 511 32.59 14.18 -16.64
N ASP A 512 31.61 15.00 -16.27
CA ASP A 512 31.32 16.30 -16.87
C ASP A 512 32.07 17.45 -16.17
N GLY A 513 32.85 17.18 -15.14
CA GLY A 513 33.54 18.21 -14.35
C GLY A 513 32.60 18.94 -13.38
N ARG A 514 31.41 18.41 -13.10
CA ARG A 514 30.49 18.98 -12.10
C ARG A 514 30.95 18.59 -10.70
N SER A 515 30.84 19.52 -9.77
CA SER A 515 31.17 19.29 -8.36
C SER A 515 29.96 18.80 -7.57
N VAL A 516 30.17 18.37 -6.32
CA VAL A 516 29.08 18.03 -5.39
C VAL A 516 28.11 19.19 -5.17
N PHE A 517 28.56 20.44 -5.29
CA PHE A 517 27.69 21.63 -5.22
C PHE A 517 26.75 21.70 -6.41
N SER A 518 27.21 21.35 -7.61
CA SER A 518 26.37 21.28 -8.82
C SER A 518 25.23 20.27 -8.66
N HIS A 519 25.48 19.14 -8.00
CA HIS A 519 24.48 18.09 -7.72
C HIS A 519 23.46 18.51 -6.64
N ALA A 520 23.90 19.19 -5.57
CA ALA A 520 22.96 19.77 -4.61
C ALA A 520 22.11 20.89 -5.23
N ALA A 521 22.72 21.69 -6.11
CA ALA A 521 22.06 22.77 -6.83
C ALA A 521 21.02 22.26 -7.86
N SER A 522 21.25 21.11 -8.51
CA SER A 522 20.32 20.53 -9.49
C SER A 522 19.05 19.95 -8.89
N GLU A 523 19.06 19.55 -7.62
CA GLU A 523 17.93 18.90 -6.93
C GLU A 523 17.27 19.82 -5.87
N ASN A 524 17.59 21.12 -5.92
CA ASN A 524 17.17 22.13 -4.96
C ASN A 524 17.52 21.83 -3.48
N ARG A 525 18.64 21.15 -3.21
CA ARG A 525 19.06 20.74 -1.86
C ARG A 525 19.82 21.87 -1.14
N TYR A 526 19.13 22.98 -0.88
CA TYR A 526 19.74 24.17 -0.26
C TYR A 526 20.30 23.93 1.16
N THR A 527 19.73 22.99 1.92
CA THR A 527 20.25 22.53 3.21
C THR A 527 21.58 21.80 3.04
N ASN A 528 21.70 20.96 2.01
CA ASN A 528 22.95 20.27 1.69
C ASN A 528 24.00 21.26 1.19
N LEU A 529 23.64 22.22 0.34
CA LEU A 529 24.53 23.32 -0.07
C LEU A 529 25.09 24.05 1.16
N THR A 530 24.24 24.34 2.15
CA THR A 530 24.65 24.99 3.40
C THR A 530 25.63 24.12 4.19
N ALA A 531 25.38 22.81 4.32
CA ALA A 531 26.32 21.88 4.97
C ALA A 531 27.66 21.83 4.24
N LEU A 532 27.63 21.75 2.91
CA LEU A 532 28.83 21.75 2.07
C LEU A 532 29.65 23.04 2.29
N PHE A 533 29.01 24.22 2.37
CA PHE A 533 29.69 25.50 2.65
C PHE A 533 30.37 25.56 4.01
N THR A 534 29.83 24.88 5.03
CA THR A 534 30.42 24.89 6.37
C THR A 534 31.69 24.02 6.50
N SER A 535 32.05 23.25 5.48
CA SER A 535 33.25 22.42 5.48
C SER A 535 34.54 23.24 5.32
N THR A 536 35.56 22.98 6.14
CA THR A 536 36.82 23.76 6.18
C THR A 536 37.83 23.41 5.07
N LYS A 537 37.51 22.46 4.19
CA LYS A 537 38.42 21.91 3.14
C LYS A 537 38.08 22.36 1.70
N ILE A 538 37.23 23.37 1.54
CA ILE A 538 36.74 23.84 0.25
C ILE A 538 37.85 24.55 -0.53
N ARG A 539 38.07 24.18 -1.80
CA ARG A 539 39.00 24.90 -2.70
C ARG A 539 38.33 25.76 -3.77
N ASN A 540 37.12 25.45 -4.23
CA ASN A 540 36.39 26.28 -5.22
C ASN A 540 34.90 25.91 -5.35
N ILE A 541 34.01 26.64 -4.65
CA ILE A 541 32.55 26.41 -4.63
C ILE A 541 31.92 26.62 -6.01
N HIS A 542 32.38 27.63 -6.74
CA HIS A 542 31.76 28.13 -7.97
C HIS A 542 32.40 27.58 -9.23
N ARG A 543 33.18 26.50 -9.12
CA ARG A 543 33.92 25.93 -10.24
C ARG A 543 32.97 25.55 -11.39
N PRO A 544 33.25 26.00 -12.63
CA PRO A 544 32.42 25.66 -13.76
C PRO A 544 32.67 24.23 -14.24
N ASP A 545 31.61 23.58 -14.73
CA ASP A 545 31.68 22.28 -15.40
C ASP A 545 32.38 22.38 -16.77
N ARG A 546 32.51 21.27 -17.50
CA ARG A 546 33.13 21.26 -18.83
C ARG A 546 32.44 22.15 -19.86
N TYR A 547 31.20 22.59 -19.61
CA TYR A 547 30.43 23.49 -20.46
C TYR A 547 30.52 24.93 -19.98
N GLY A 548 31.30 25.24 -18.94
CA GLY A 548 31.40 26.58 -18.36
C GLY A 548 30.29 26.90 -17.35
N ARG A 549 29.41 25.95 -17.00
CA ARG A 549 28.27 26.22 -16.11
C ARG A 549 28.70 26.07 -14.65
N THR A 550 28.46 27.11 -13.87
CA THR A 550 28.64 27.08 -12.40
C THR A 550 27.43 26.40 -11.72
N PRO A 551 27.51 26.01 -10.44
CA PRO A 551 26.34 25.54 -9.69
C PRO A 551 25.15 26.52 -9.73
N LEU A 552 25.44 27.84 -9.79
CA LEU A 552 24.42 28.87 -9.92
C LEU A 552 23.69 28.80 -11.27
N HIS A 553 24.41 28.56 -12.38
CA HIS A 553 23.79 28.31 -13.68
C HIS A 553 22.83 27.13 -13.63
N ILE A 554 23.21 26.05 -12.95
CA ILE A 554 22.43 24.82 -12.83
C ILE A 554 21.16 25.09 -12.00
N ALA A 555 21.27 25.70 -10.82
CA ALA A 555 20.11 26.05 -9.99
C ALA A 555 19.15 26.98 -10.72
N ALA A 556 19.68 27.99 -11.42
CA ALA A 556 18.88 28.96 -12.15
C ALA A 556 18.16 28.34 -13.36
N THR A 557 18.84 27.44 -14.09
CA THR A 557 18.26 26.68 -15.21
C THR A 557 17.03 25.87 -14.78
N HIS A 558 17.09 25.22 -13.61
CA HIS A 558 16.00 24.39 -13.09
C HIS A 558 14.94 25.19 -12.32
N GLY A 559 15.17 26.49 -12.08
CA GLY A 559 14.23 27.34 -11.33
C GLY A 559 14.27 27.11 -9.82
N HIS A 560 15.38 26.62 -9.28
CA HIS A 560 15.52 26.23 -7.88
C HIS A 560 15.85 27.42 -6.98
N LEU A 561 14.81 28.20 -6.66
CA LEU A 561 14.90 29.49 -5.99
C LEU A 561 15.73 29.48 -4.69
N GLN A 562 15.52 28.48 -3.83
CA GLN A 562 16.23 28.40 -2.55
C GLN A 562 17.71 28.08 -2.74
N SER A 563 18.04 27.23 -3.71
CA SER A 563 19.43 26.94 -4.04
C SER A 563 20.12 28.14 -4.70
N VAL A 564 19.41 28.88 -5.56
CA VAL A 564 19.88 30.17 -6.10
C VAL A 564 20.18 31.15 -4.95
N LEU A 565 19.25 31.35 -4.03
CA LEU A 565 19.43 32.24 -2.87
C LEU A 565 20.61 31.83 -1.98
N THR A 566 20.77 30.54 -1.73
CA THR A 566 21.87 30.01 -0.93
C THR A 566 23.22 30.19 -1.62
N LEU A 567 23.30 29.95 -2.93
CA LEU A 567 24.50 30.18 -3.73
C LEU A 567 24.87 31.66 -3.84
N LEU A 568 23.88 32.55 -4.03
CA LEU A 568 24.11 34.01 -4.09
C LEU A 568 24.63 34.60 -2.77
N LYS A 569 24.36 33.94 -1.64
CA LYS A 569 24.88 34.34 -0.32
C LYS A 569 26.30 33.84 -0.05
N SER A 570 26.86 32.98 -0.90
CA SER A 570 28.21 32.44 -0.71
C SER A 570 29.28 33.37 -1.29
N ASP A 571 30.45 33.40 -0.66
CA ASP A 571 31.56 34.27 -1.09
C ASP A 571 32.07 33.90 -2.49
N GLY A 572 32.43 34.90 -3.28
CA GLY A 572 33.06 34.72 -4.59
C GLY A 572 32.12 34.26 -5.71
N VAL A 573 30.79 34.41 -5.54
CA VAL A 573 29.81 34.13 -6.60
C VAL A 573 29.93 35.15 -7.73
N ASP A 574 30.01 34.66 -8.96
CA ASP A 574 29.98 35.50 -10.17
C ASP A 574 28.66 35.28 -10.91
N CYS A 575 27.74 36.23 -10.78
CA CYS A 575 26.43 36.21 -11.43
C CYS A 575 26.51 36.47 -12.95
N GLU A 576 27.59 37.08 -13.39
CA GLU A 576 27.83 37.46 -14.79
C GLU A 576 28.75 36.46 -15.51
N ALA A 577 29.16 35.39 -14.81
CA ALA A 577 29.90 34.29 -15.39
C ALA A 577 29.17 33.76 -16.63
N GLN A 578 29.91 33.60 -17.72
CA GLN A 578 29.38 33.07 -18.97
C GLN A 578 29.80 31.61 -19.15
N ASP A 579 28.83 30.79 -19.53
CA ASP A 579 29.14 29.45 -20.00
C ASP A 579 29.88 29.47 -21.35
N LYS A 580 30.29 28.30 -21.86
CA LYS A 580 31.00 28.19 -23.15
C LYS A 580 30.17 28.62 -24.36
N PHE A 581 28.88 28.88 -24.17
CA PHE A 581 27.95 29.37 -25.19
C PHE A 581 27.68 30.87 -25.05
N GLY A 582 28.34 31.56 -24.12
CA GLY A 582 28.17 33.00 -23.86
C GLY A 582 26.91 33.32 -23.05
N ARG A 583 26.27 32.32 -22.42
CA ARG A 583 25.06 32.53 -21.63
C ARG A 583 25.45 32.85 -20.18
N THR A 584 24.88 33.93 -19.65
CA THR A 584 24.91 34.24 -18.21
C THR A 584 23.81 33.49 -17.48
N VAL A 585 23.90 33.41 -16.15
CA VAL A 585 22.87 32.83 -15.27
C VAL A 585 21.51 33.48 -15.52
N LEU A 586 21.46 34.81 -15.63
CA LEU A 586 20.23 35.57 -15.88
C LEU A 586 19.65 35.26 -17.26
N SER A 587 20.49 35.16 -18.29
CA SER A 587 20.05 34.81 -19.64
C SER A 587 19.47 33.39 -19.69
N ASP A 588 20.07 32.44 -18.97
CA ASP A 588 19.63 31.04 -18.90
C ASP A 588 18.29 30.90 -18.16
N ALA A 589 18.11 31.64 -17.06
CA ALA A 589 16.86 31.70 -16.31
C ALA A 589 15.73 32.36 -17.11
N THR A 590 16.04 33.44 -17.84
CA THR A 590 15.10 34.18 -18.69
C THR A 590 14.64 33.32 -19.87
N LEU A 591 15.58 32.67 -20.57
CA LEU A 591 15.28 31.77 -21.67
C LEU A 591 14.35 30.61 -21.25
N ARG A 592 14.54 30.09 -20.03
CA ARG A 592 13.73 29.00 -19.46
C ARG A 592 12.52 29.48 -18.66
N LYS A 593 12.21 30.79 -18.69
CA LYS A 593 11.04 31.40 -18.06
C LYS A 593 10.93 31.13 -16.56
N ARG A 594 12.07 31.14 -15.85
CA ARG A 594 12.14 30.97 -14.40
C ARG A 594 11.93 32.32 -13.70
N PHE A 595 10.72 32.87 -13.78
CA PHE A 595 10.43 34.26 -13.40
C PHE A 595 10.85 34.64 -11.98
N ASP A 596 10.64 33.77 -10.99
CA ASP A 596 11.04 34.05 -9.61
C ASP A 596 12.56 34.13 -9.46
N VAL A 597 13.30 33.29 -10.20
CA VAL A 597 14.75 33.31 -10.23
C VAL A 597 15.26 34.55 -10.96
N VAL A 598 14.66 34.91 -12.11
CA VAL A 598 14.98 36.13 -12.87
C VAL A 598 14.85 37.35 -11.97
N LYS A 599 13.73 37.49 -11.27
CA LYS A 599 13.49 38.60 -10.34
C LYS A 599 14.57 38.71 -9.26
N ILE A 600 15.01 37.59 -8.70
CA ILE A 600 16.07 37.60 -7.69
C ILE A 600 17.43 37.94 -8.31
N LEU A 601 17.77 37.35 -9.46
CA LEU A 601 19.02 37.64 -10.15
C LEU A 601 19.12 39.10 -10.58
N ASP A 602 18.01 39.72 -11.04
CA ASP A 602 17.94 41.15 -11.36
C ASP A 602 18.26 42.02 -10.13
N THR A 603 17.67 41.70 -8.96
CA THR A 603 17.96 42.47 -7.73
C THR A 603 19.42 42.38 -7.27
N PHE A 604 20.08 41.24 -7.53
CA PHE A 604 21.50 41.04 -7.24
C PHE A 604 22.42 41.66 -8.31
N SER A 605 22.01 41.65 -9.57
CA SER A 605 22.74 42.32 -10.65
C SER A 605 22.72 43.84 -10.47
N GLU A 606 21.60 44.45 -10.06
CA GLU A 606 21.49 45.88 -9.74
C GLU A 606 22.37 46.32 -8.55
N THR A 607 22.50 45.47 -7.53
CA THR A 607 23.40 45.75 -6.39
C THR A 607 24.89 45.54 -6.73
N SER A 608 25.18 44.70 -7.73
CA SER A 608 26.53 44.55 -8.31
C SER A 608 26.84 45.63 -9.38
N SER A 609 25.82 46.29 -9.93
CA SER A 609 25.90 47.27 -11.02
C SER A 609 26.13 48.70 -10.54
N GLN A 610 27.17 48.92 -9.75
CA GLN A 610 27.88 50.22 -9.75
C GLN A 610 28.81 50.38 -10.97
N MET A 611 28.82 49.43 -11.92
CA MET A 611 29.49 49.59 -13.22
C MET A 611 28.68 48.99 -14.40
N THR A 612 27.94 49.89 -15.04
CA THR A 612 27.62 50.04 -16.48
C THR A 612 26.89 48.97 -17.33
N VAL A 613 25.63 49.33 -17.66
CA VAL A 613 24.95 49.52 -18.97
C VAL A 613 24.58 48.34 -19.89
N ASP A 614 23.25 48.23 -20.08
CA ASP A 614 22.39 47.84 -21.23
C ASP A 614 22.88 46.82 -22.28
N SER A 615 22.07 45.78 -22.54
CA SER A 615 21.03 45.80 -23.60
C SER A 615 20.54 44.41 -24.10
N VAL A 616 19.26 44.39 -24.58
CA VAL A 616 18.57 43.48 -25.56
C VAL A 616 18.25 42.02 -25.12
N VAL A 617 17.15 41.32 -25.49
CA VAL A 617 16.21 41.37 -26.63
C VAL A 617 14.82 40.77 -26.29
N GLN A 618 13.83 41.28 -27.03
CA GLN A 618 12.43 40.89 -27.21
C GLN A 618 12.11 39.37 -27.27
N ALA A 619 10.99 39.04 -26.63
CA ALA A 619 10.31 37.75 -26.67
C ALA A 619 9.68 37.44 -28.05
N THR A 620 9.83 36.21 -28.51
CA THR A 620 9.07 35.62 -29.63
C THR A 620 8.08 34.56 -29.12
N SER A 621 6.91 34.52 -29.75
CA SER A 621 5.72 33.72 -29.41
C SER A 621 5.90 32.22 -29.69
N LEU A 622 5.14 31.40 -28.96
CA LEU A 622 5.34 29.96 -28.68
C LEU A 622 4.74 28.96 -29.71
N GLU A 623 4.41 29.37 -30.94
CA GLU A 623 3.68 28.48 -31.87
C GLU A 623 4.58 27.68 -32.85
N ASP A 624 5.90 27.94 -32.87
CA ASP A 624 6.83 27.41 -33.89
C ASP A 624 7.88 26.40 -33.38
N VAL A 625 7.67 25.76 -32.22
CA VAL A 625 8.65 24.84 -31.62
C VAL A 625 8.58 23.42 -32.24
N ASN A 626 9.74 22.79 -32.49
CA ASN A 626 9.88 21.47 -33.10
C ASN A 626 10.45 20.42 -32.13
N VAL A 627 11.69 20.60 -31.65
CA VAL A 627 12.37 19.70 -30.69
C VAL A 627 13.20 20.48 -29.69
N CYS A 628 13.56 19.88 -28.56
CA CYS A 628 14.47 20.48 -27.57
C CYS A 628 15.85 19.84 -27.70
N CYS A 629 16.92 20.63 -27.73
CA CYS A 629 18.28 20.10 -27.77
C CYS A 629 18.66 19.46 -26.42
N ASP A 630 18.96 18.17 -26.33
CA ASP A 630 19.32 17.52 -25.06
C ASP A 630 20.64 18.00 -24.44
N VAL A 631 21.46 18.72 -25.21
CA VAL A 631 22.74 19.26 -24.73
C VAL A 631 22.57 20.65 -24.14
N CYS A 632 21.94 21.57 -24.87
CA CYS A 632 21.80 22.97 -24.44
C CYS A 632 20.39 23.34 -24.00
N THR A 633 19.43 22.42 -24.15
CA THR A 633 17.99 22.51 -23.89
C THR A 633 17.29 23.67 -24.59
N VAL A 634 17.87 24.13 -25.70
CA VAL A 634 17.29 25.16 -26.58
C VAL A 634 16.28 24.49 -27.50
N TYR A 635 15.09 25.09 -27.60
CA TYR A 635 14.08 24.69 -28.57
C TYR A 635 14.56 25.00 -29.99
N VAL A 636 14.67 23.97 -30.81
CA VAL A 636 14.84 24.07 -32.26
C VAL A 636 13.47 24.36 -32.85
N LEU A 637 13.36 25.44 -33.62
CA LEU A 637 12.13 25.86 -34.27
C LEU A 637 11.81 24.98 -35.49
N LYS A 638 10.53 24.91 -35.89
CA LYS A 638 10.08 24.16 -37.08
C LYS A 638 10.85 24.62 -38.33
N GLY A 639 11.35 23.65 -39.11
CA GLY A 639 12.16 23.89 -40.32
C GLY A 639 13.66 24.07 -40.09
N LYS A 640 14.14 24.23 -38.85
CA LYS A 640 15.58 24.28 -38.52
C LYS A 640 16.15 22.87 -38.33
N ALA A 641 17.41 22.69 -38.76
CA ALA A 641 18.09 21.41 -38.69
C ALA A 641 18.53 21.07 -37.25
N PHE A 642 18.42 19.80 -36.88
CA PHE A 642 18.96 19.24 -35.64
C PHE A 642 19.54 17.85 -35.92
N SER A 643 20.48 17.41 -35.09
CA SER A 643 21.13 16.11 -35.18
C SER A 643 20.49 15.15 -34.19
N HIS A 644 19.94 14.06 -34.70
CA HIS A 644 19.17 13.07 -33.94
C HIS A 644 19.94 11.75 -33.84
N CYS A 645 19.90 11.10 -32.67
CA CYS A 645 20.36 9.72 -32.51
C CYS A 645 19.17 8.77 -32.32
N ALA A 646 19.00 7.84 -33.25
CA ALA A 646 17.89 6.88 -33.21
C ALA A 646 18.08 5.75 -32.16
N THR A 647 19.29 5.60 -31.62
CA THR A 647 19.66 4.48 -30.73
C THR A 647 19.71 4.89 -29.26
N CYS A 648 20.19 6.10 -28.96
CA CYS A 648 20.32 6.62 -27.60
C CYS A 648 18.92 7.04 -27.07
N HIS A 649 18.56 6.68 -25.83
CA HIS A 649 17.28 7.03 -25.18
C HIS A 649 16.00 6.63 -25.96
N GLY A 650 16.00 5.49 -26.65
CA GLY A 650 14.82 5.03 -27.40
C GLY A 650 14.52 5.87 -28.65
N GLY A 651 15.53 6.56 -29.19
CA GLY A 651 15.35 7.46 -30.34
C GLY A 651 14.76 8.81 -29.94
N ASP A 652 15.17 9.36 -28.79
CA ASP A 652 14.74 10.68 -28.30
C ASP A 652 15.94 11.50 -27.83
N PHE A 653 17.03 11.47 -28.60
CA PHE A 653 18.23 12.28 -28.35
C PHE A 653 18.50 13.22 -29.52
N ASP A 654 18.13 14.49 -29.35
CA ASP A 654 18.15 15.57 -30.32
C ASP A 654 19.18 16.63 -29.91
N ILE A 655 20.08 17.01 -30.82
CA ILE A 655 21.09 18.04 -30.59
C ILE A 655 20.93 19.16 -31.63
N CYS A 656 20.87 20.42 -31.21
CA CYS A 656 20.83 21.53 -32.16
C CYS A 656 22.13 21.63 -32.99
N GLU A 657 22.04 22.20 -34.19
CA GLU A 657 23.16 22.37 -35.12
C GLU A 657 24.38 23.06 -34.48
N VAL A 658 24.14 24.03 -33.60
CA VAL A 658 25.20 24.74 -32.85
C VAL A 658 25.96 23.77 -31.93
N CYS A 659 25.25 22.97 -31.15
CA CYS A 659 25.86 21.98 -30.25
C CYS A 659 26.60 20.90 -31.05
N TYR A 660 26.07 20.50 -32.20
CA TYR A 660 26.75 19.59 -33.11
C TYR A 660 28.07 20.18 -33.65
N HIS A 661 28.10 21.46 -34.05
CA HIS A 661 29.33 22.07 -34.57
C HIS A 661 30.42 22.29 -33.52
N VAL A 662 30.07 22.49 -32.25
CA VAL A 662 31.06 22.58 -31.15
C VAL A 662 31.52 21.21 -30.64
N GLY A 663 31.10 20.12 -31.31
CA GLY A 663 31.61 18.76 -31.07
C GLY A 663 30.73 17.86 -30.23
N ALA A 664 29.49 18.26 -29.89
CA ALA A 664 28.56 17.37 -29.21
C ALA A 664 28.13 16.22 -30.13
N ARG A 665 28.24 14.99 -29.65
CA ARG A 665 27.89 13.73 -30.35
C ARG A 665 27.22 12.78 -29.34
N CYS A 666 26.58 11.69 -29.80
CA CYS A 666 26.20 10.64 -28.83
C CYS A 666 27.47 10.09 -28.15
N LEU A 667 27.31 9.67 -26.89
CA LEU A 667 28.36 9.15 -26.03
C LEU A 667 29.06 7.92 -26.62
N ASP A 668 28.33 7.09 -27.37
CA ASP A 668 28.89 5.99 -28.13
C ASP A 668 29.27 6.47 -29.55
N ARG A 669 30.56 6.36 -29.89
CA ARG A 669 31.10 6.80 -31.19
C ARG A 669 30.68 5.90 -32.35
N SER A 670 30.16 4.71 -32.07
CA SER A 670 29.61 3.81 -33.09
C SER A 670 28.21 4.22 -33.54
N HIS A 671 27.51 5.05 -32.77
CA HIS A 671 26.18 5.55 -33.10
C HIS A 671 26.25 6.73 -34.07
N LEU A 672 25.47 6.66 -35.15
CA LEU A 672 25.40 7.70 -36.17
C LEU A 672 24.39 8.78 -35.76
N MET A 673 24.79 10.04 -35.89
CA MET A 673 23.90 11.19 -35.72
C MET A 673 23.32 11.58 -37.09
N GLU A 674 22.00 11.53 -37.23
CA GLU A 674 21.29 11.90 -38.45
C GLU A 674 20.83 13.36 -38.42
N LEU A 675 21.02 14.12 -39.49
CA LEU A 675 20.49 15.48 -39.60
C LEU A 675 19.01 15.45 -40.00
N ARG A 676 18.14 16.05 -39.19
CA ARG A 676 16.67 16.10 -39.39
C ARG A 676 16.16 17.53 -39.30
N HIS A 677 15.01 17.80 -39.94
CA HIS A 677 14.34 19.11 -39.93
C HIS A 677 12.93 19.07 -39.30
N GLU A 678 12.38 17.88 -39.06
CA GLU A 678 11.10 17.63 -38.40
C GLU A 678 11.20 16.37 -37.54
N LYS A 679 10.52 16.35 -36.38
CA LYS A 679 10.41 15.14 -35.55
C LYS A 679 9.40 14.19 -36.21
N GLY A 680 9.89 13.33 -37.12
CA GLY A 680 9.06 12.26 -37.65
C GLY A 680 8.62 11.33 -36.53
N LEU A 681 7.32 11.05 -36.43
CA LEU A 681 6.83 9.85 -35.74
C LEU A 681 7.45 8.67 -36.48
N ALA A 682 8.43 7.99 -35.90
CA ALA A 682 8.89 6.72 -36.44
C ALA A 682 7.74 5.71 -36.39
N PRO A 683 7.62 4.80 -37.38
CA PRO A 683 6.62 3.73 -37.38
C PRO A 683 6.79 2.72 -36.24
#